data_AF-A0A183GP20-F1
#
_entry.id   AF-A0A183GP20-F1
#
_cell.length_a   1.000
_cell.length_b   1.000
_cell.length_c   1.000
_cell.angle_alpha   90.00
_cell.angle_beta   90.00
_cell.angle_gamma   90.00
#
_symmetry.space_group_name_H-M   'P 1'
#
loop_
_entity.id
_entity.type
_entity.pdbx_description
1 polymer ?
#
loop_
_entity_poly.entity_id
_entity_poly.type
_entity_poly.pdbx_seq_one_letter_code
_entity_poly.pdbx_strand_id
1 'polypeptide(L)'
;MNHSAAKTSEERIAILEGVAQCAESQNGNSSELEKIACDVVAKTTSPDKEGHENVVTAQWNASVSWAKRLSSNSSALVAVFKAAPLLLSAVRHIGDMRALPEGCEKQLWQEFESVPKEPLQFISLALLLLKSSDVGTPEHTKVWEKACVYDGILKDRALCAMTSDDAMIWVDLVEKIILERPKSVNNSSYPPICMKSLTLLLFWPHWQVRKCSSWALEQILMGEKSRFAEELADAIFTETINGYVDQTLRKVKQSQQEQSMQEQSFTVPGEWYVQVLRLLLSPKGADIDKLAIHTLLLASIQRLVEVDGSVWLRWMHDHADTARLEASEVFREASIKLVLRCPDRGVRDNALITLVALNVPSVRTGLWSHIEKSLAELDVDEYVQIPEKSVHIFQCTEGHLYNTEVLDFDEGEITHNMRRENKAYSFRDQLAEIQLRRELAEKKRKEGKLTALQKQVMEKELAKEKEIRDEMRKLFIVAEAKLDEARAMVAADHSGAMARANLLFDYCLPLTRSYLVAKEASQLFFAYRDVAFPHTEDYLGMLFLKCTLSEPLTQAIQRCLQLLNERAFVVNTGDDDDTFVFEDIVGAPQLTVLYPMIHRLLAPTSQYGDDVREAVLTLLQNAVHKRFLKVQDWNF
;
A
#
# COMPACT_ATOMS: atom_id res chain seq x y z
N MET A 1 -18.46 -13.29 -52.46
CA MET A 1 -17.00 -13.27 -52.21
C MET A 1 -16.55 -14.70 -51.94
N ASN A 2 -15.51 -15.17 -52.60
CA ASN A 2 -14.95 -16.52 -52.41
C ASN A 2 -13.53 -16.35 -51.85
N HIS A 3 -13.40 -16.13 -50.54
CA HIS A 3 -12.12 -15.91 -49.85
C HIS A 3 -11.21 -17.15 -49.90
N SER A 4 -11.79 -18.32 -50.17
CA SER A 4 -11.10 -19.57 -50.50
C SER A 4 -10.20 -19.51 -51.76
N ALA A 5 -10.31 -18.45 -52.56
CA ALA A 5 -9.44 -18.23 -53.72
C ALA A 5 -8.04 -17.67 -53.37
N ALA A 6 -7.84 -17.16 -52.15
CA ALA A 6 -6.54 -16.68 -51.68
C ALA A 6 -5.61 -17.85 -51.32
N LYS A 7 -4.34 -17.75 -51.75
CA LYS A 7 -3.39 -18.86 -51.75
C LYS A 7 -2.63 -19.01 -50.43
N THR A 8 -2.54 -17.94 -49.65
CA THR A 8 -1.89 -17.95 -48.32
C THR A 8 -2.86 -17.60 -47.20
N SER A 9 -2.56 -18.04 -45.98
CA SER A 9 -3.32 -17.71 -44.77
C SER A 9 -3.28 -16.20 -44.47
N GLU A 10 -2.16 -15.53 -44.73
CA GLU A 10 -1.99 -14.08 -44.56
C GLU A 10 -2.87 -13.28 -45.55
N GLU A 11 -2.94 -13.68 -46.82
CA GLU A 11 -3.83 -13.06 -47.81
C GLU A 11 -5.30 -13.23 -47.41
N ARG A 12 -5.67 -14.41 -46.90
CA ARG A 12 -7.03 -14.66 -46.39
C ARG A 12 -7.36 -13.77 -45.21
N ILE A 13 -6.45 -13.63 -44.25
CA ILE A 13 -6.62 -12.75 -43.07
C ILE A 13 -6.83 -11.30 -43.52
N ALA A 14 -5.94 -10.77 -44.38
CA ALA A 14 -6.02 -9.39 -44.85
C ALA A 14 -7.33 -9.10 -45.61
N ILE A 15 -7.81 -10.04 -46.44
CA ILE A 15 -9.10 -9.91 -47.13
C ILE A 15 -10.25 -9.89 -46.12
N LEU A 16 -10.25 -10.78 -45.13
CA LEU A 16 -11.29 -10.87 -44.12
C LEU A 16 -11.32 -9.64 -43.21
N GLU A 17 -10.17 -9.10 -42.83
CA GLU A 17 -10.04 -7.84 -42.11
C GLU A 17 -10.56 -6.66 -42.93
N GLY A 18 -10.21 -6.59 -44.23
CA GLY A 18 -10.75 -5.58 -45.13
C GLY A 18 -12.27 -5.67 -45.28
N VAL A 19 -12.83 -6.89 -45.32
CA VAL A 19 -14.27 -7.12 -45.31
C VAL A 19 -14.90 -6.66 -43.99
N ALA A 20 -14.26 -6.93 -42.85
CA ALA A 20 -14.73 -6.46 -41.55
C ALA A 20 -14.79 -4.93 -41.47
N GLN A 21 -13.75 -4.23 -41.92
CA GLN A 21 -13.70 -2.75 -41.96
C GLN A 21 -14.79 -2.15 -42.87
N CYS A 22 -15.17 -2.84 -43.95
CA CYS A 22 -16.29 -2.40 -44.79
C CYS A 22 -17.62 -2.36 -44.03
N ALA A 23 -17.77 -3.13 -42.94
CA ALA A 23 -18.93 -3.08 -42.06
C ALA A 23 -19.01 -1.80 -41.21
N GLU A 24 -18.06 -0.88 -41.27
CA GLU A 24 -18.12 0.43 -40.58
C GLU A 24 -18.54 1.57 -41.52
N SER A 25 -18.68 1.31 -42.82
CA SER A 25 -19.04 2.33 -43.81
C SER A 25 -20.46 2.90 -43.62
N GLN A 26 -20.58 4.22 -43.40
CA GLN A 26 -21.85 4.90 -43.14
C GLN A 26 -22.66 5.26 -44.41
N ASN A 27 -22.11 5.04 -45.60
CA ASN A 27 -22.64 5.55 -46.86
C ASN A 27 -23.35 4.48 -47.71
N GLY A 28 -24.52 3.98 -47.28
CA GLY A 28 -25.30 3.06 -48.11
C GLY A 28 -26.79 3.00 -47.76
N ASN A 29 -27.59 2.58 -48.74
CA ASN A 29 -29.03 2.34 -48.57
C ASN A 29 -29.26 1.20 -47.56
N SER A 30 -30.04 1.45 -46.51
CA SER A 30 -30.22 0.54 -45.37
C SER A 30 -30.68 -0.88 -45.78
N SER A 31 -31.57 -1.01 -46.76
CA SER A 31 -32.07 -2.33 -47.21
C SER A 31 -31.10 -3.11 -48.08
N GLU A 32 -30.22 -2.43 -48.81
CA GLU A 32 -29.20 -3.08 -49.65
C GLU A 32 -28.02 -3.54 -48.79
N LEU A 33 -27.63 -2.72 -47.83
CA LEU A 33 -26.63 -3.08 -46.82
C LEU A 33 -27.06 -4.29 -45.99
N GLU A 34 -28.35 -4.44 -45.68
CA GLU A 34 -28.88 -5.61 -44.97
C GLU A 34 -28.80 -6.90 -45.80
N LYS A 35 -29.08 -6.83 -47.11
CA LYS A 35 -28.88 -7.97 -48.03
C LYS A 35 -27.41 -8.34 -48.14
N ILE A 36 -26.53 -7.36 -48.27
CA ILE A 36 -25.08 -7.58 -48.31
C ILE A 36 -24.60 -8.21 -47.01
N ALA A 37 -25.08 -7.72 -45.86
CA ALA A 37 -24.77 -8.28 -44.55
C ALA A 37 -25.19 -9.75 -44.44
N CYS A 38 -26.41 -10.10 -44.85
CA CYS A 38 -26.87 -11.49 -44.88
C CYS A 38 -25.94 -12.38 -45.75
N ASP A 39 -25.56 -11.88 -46.92
CA ASP A 39 -24.73 -12.60 -47.89
C ASP A 39 -23.28 -12.78 -47.41
N VAL A 40 -22.72 -11.77 -46.73
CA VAL A 40 -21.39 -11.84 -46.13
C VAL A 40 -21.40 -12.85 -45.00
N VAL A 41 -22.33 -12.71 -44.05
CA VAL A 41 -22.47 -13.61 -42.89
C VAL A 41 -22.62 -15.06 -43.35
N ALA A 42 -23.52 -15.35 -44.30
CA ALA A 42 -23.73 -16.71 -44.80
C ALA A 42 -22.47 -17.34 -45.43
N LYS A 43 -21.61 -16.51 -46.06
CA LYS A 43 -20.38 -16.97 -46.72
C LYS A 43 -19.21 -17.05 -45.75
N THR A 44 -19.19 -16.22 -44.71
CA THR A 44 -18.11 -16.21 -43.71
C THR A 44 -18.36 -17.19 -42.58
N THR A 45 -19.54 -17.80 -42.42
CA THR A 45 -19.79 -18.78 -41.35
C THR A 45 -19.80 -20.23 -41.77
N SER A 46 -19.54 -20.52 -43.05
CA SER A 46 -19.18 -21.88 -43.45
C SER A 46 -17.78 -22.20 -42.92
N PRO A 47 -17.60 -23.20 -42.03
CA PRO A 47 -16.30 -23.50 -41.45
C PRO A 47 -15.33 -23.87 -42.58
N ASP A 48 -14.24 -23.10 -42.70
CA ASP A 48 -13.15 -23.46 -43.60
C ASP A 48 -12.49 -24.73 -43.02
N LYS A 49 -12.33 -25.77 -43.85
CA LYS A 49 -11.79 -27.07 -43.38
C LYS A 49 -10.27 -27.01 -43.12
N GLU A 50 -9.62 -25.89 -43.45
CA GLU A 50 -8.20 -25.64 -43.24
C GLU A 50 -7.96 -24.94 -41.89
N GLY A 51 -7.34 -25.68 -40.96
CA GLY A 51 -7.23 -25.35 -39.54
C GLY A 51 -6.16 -24.33 -39.14
N HIS A 52 -6.15 -23.13 -39.74
CA HIS A 52 -5.32 -22.03 -39.23
C HIS A 52 -6.15 -21.11 -38.32
N GLU A 53 -5.86 -21.12 -37.02
CA GLU A 53 -6.63 -20.44 -35.96
C GLU A 53 -6.84 -18.93 -36.24
N ASN A 54 -5.83 -18.25 -36.78
CA ASN A 54 -5.91 -16.83 -37.14
C ASN A 54 -6.87 -16.55 -38.31
N VAL A 55 -6.96 -17.47 -39.29
CA VAL A 55 -7.91 -17.33 -40.42
C VAL A 55 -9.34 -17.50 -39.92
N VAL A 56 -9.56 -18.49 -39.05
CA VAL A 56 -10.85 -18.72 -38.39
C VAL A 56 -11.24 -17.49 -37.55
N THR A 57 -10.29 -16.89 -36.82
CA THR A 57 -10.53 -15.66 -36.04
C THR A 57 -10.91 -14.48 -36.93
N ALA A 58 -10.15 -14.20 -37.99
CA ALA A 58 -10.46 -13.14 -38.95
C ALA A 58 -11.84 -13.36 -39.63
N GLN A 59 -12.17 -14.62 -39.91
CA GLN A 59 -13.44 -15.01 -40.50
C GLN A 59 -14.63 -14.73 -39.56
N TRP A 60 -14.49 -15.03 -38.27
CA TRP A 60 -15.50 -14.73 -37.27
C TRP A 60 -15.61 -13.23 -36.97
N ASN A 61 -14.48 -12.51 -36.92
CA ASN A 61 -14.45 -11.05 -36.82
C ASN A 61 -15.26 -10.37 -37.93
N ALA A 62 -15.04 -10.77 -39.18
CA ALA A 62 -15.80 -10.27 -40.32
C ALA A 62 -17.29 -10.62 -40.20
N SER A 63 -17.60 -11.87 -39.86
CA SER A 63 -18.99 -12.34 -39.69
C SER A 63 -19.75 -11.52 -38.65
N VAL A 64 -19.16 -11.29 -37.48
CA VAL A 64 -19.79 -10.54 -36.38
C VAL A 64 -19.93 -9.06 -36.71
N SER A 65 -18.90 -8.45 -37.30
CA SER A 65 -18.93 -7.03 -37.68
C SER A 65 -20.11 -6.73 -38.63
N TRP A 66 -20.36 -7.63 -39.57
CA TRP A 66 -21.53 -7.55 -40.45
C TRP A 66 -22.84 -7.97 -39.76
N ALA A 67 -22.81 -8.92 -38.84
CA ALA A 67 -24.00 -9.33 -38.09
C ALA A 67 -24.59 -8.20 -37.23
N LYS A 68 -23.76 -7.29 -36.71
CA LYS A 68 -24.23 -6.08 -35.98
C LYS A 68 -25.14 -5.17 -36.81
N ARG A 69 -25.09 -5.26 -38.14
CA ARG A 69 -25.93 -4.46 -39.06
C ARG A 69 -27.29 -5.07 -39.35
N LEU A 70 -27.53 -6.32 -38.96
CA LEU A 70 -28.77 -7.03 -39.29
C LEU A 70 -29.89 -6.59 -38.33
N SER A 71 -31.06 -6.23 -38.88
CA SER A 71 -32.13 -5.60 -38.10
C SER A 71 -33.02 -6.59 -37.34
N SER A 72 -33.13 -7.86 -37.77
CA SER A 72 -33.70 -8.98 -36.99
C SER A 72 -33.62 -10.33 -37.73
N ASN A 73 -33.59 -11.45 -36.97
CA ASN A 73 -33.88 -12.85 -37.34
C ASN A 73 -33.54 -13.34 -38.77
N SER A 74 -32.36 -13.00 -39.29
CA SER A 74 -31.86 -13.63 -40.51
C SER A 74 -31.54 -15.10 -40.26
N SER A 75 -31.97 -15.99 -41.17
CA SER A 75 -31.66 -17.43 -41.10
C SER A 75 -30.16 -17.71 -41.14
N ALA A 76 -29.38 -16.84 -41.79
CA ALA A 76 -27.93 -16.89 -41.77
C ALA A 76 -27.42 -16.68 -40.33
N LEU A 77 -27.95 -15.66 -39.65
CA LEU A 77 -27.63 -15.29 -38.27
C LEU A 77 -28.02 -16.42 -37.29
N VAL A 78 -29.17 -17.08 -37.47
CA VAL A 78 -29.52 -18.29 -36.69
C VAL A 78 -28.54 -19.45 -36.94
N ALA A 79 -28.15 -19.70 -38.19
CA ALA A 79 -27.21 -20.77 -38.53
C ALA A 79 -25.81 -20.52 -37.95
N VAL A 80 -25.35 -19.26 -37.96
CA VAL A 80 -24.12 -18.80 -37.32
C VAL A 80 -24.13 -19.14 -35.83
N PHE A 81 -25.21 -18.78 -35.13
CA PHE A 81 -25.33 -18.94 -33.68
C PHE A 81 -25.53 -20.38 -33.23
N LYS A 82 -26.10 -21.24 -34.07
CA LYS A 82 -26.16 -22.68 -33.79
C LYS A 82 -24.82 -23.37 -33.96
N ALA A 83 -23.92 -22.82 -34.78
CA ALA A 83 -22.58 -23.34 -35.03
C ALA A 83 -21.50 -22.71 -34.13
N ALA A 84 -21.72 -21.49 -33.66
CA ALA A 84 -20.77 -20.73 -32.83
C ALA A 84 -20.34 -21.40 -31.51
N PRO A 85 -21.21 -22.10 -30.75
CA PRO A 85 -20.82 -22.76 -29.51
C PRO A 85 -19.83 -23.91 -29.75
N LEU A 86 -19.73 -24.42 -30.99
CA LEU A 86 -18.78 -25.46 -31.41
C LEU A 86 -17.41 -24.89 -31.84
N LEU A 87 -17.24 -23.56 -31.85
CA LEU A 87 -16.05 -22.86 -32.35
C LEU A 87 -15.56 -21.86 -31.29
N LEU A 88 -14.49 -22.22 -30.58
CA LEU A 88 -13.91 -21.46 -29.46
C LEU A 88 -13.71 -19.96 -29.73
N SER A 89 -13.38 -19.58 -30.96
CA SER A 89 -13.13 -18.19 -31.38
C SER A 89 -14.42 -17.41 -31.68
N ALA A 90 -15.49 -18.09 -32.09
CA ALA A 90 -16.76 -17.46 -32.48
C ALA A 90 -17.48 -16.78 -31.30
N VAL A 91 -17.44 -17.44 -30.15
CA VAL A 91 -18.12 -17.02 -28.92
C VAL A 91 -17.59 -15.67 -28.40
N ARG A 92 -16.29 -15.40 -28.55
CA ARG A 92 -15.65 -14.13 -28.13
C ARG A 92 -16.20 -12.94 -28.90
N HIS A 93 -16.45 -13.11 -30.19
CA HIS A 93 -16.94 -12.03 -31.04
C HIS A 93 -18.45 -11.81 -30.87
N ILE A 94 -19.20 -12.86 -30.54
CA ILE A 94 -20.66 -12.78 -30.40
C ILE A 94 -21.11 -12.04 -29.13
N GLY A 95 -20.28 -11.94 -28.08
CA GLY A 95 -20.63 -11.26 -26.82
C GLY A 95 -21.04 -9.78 -26.97
N ASP A 96 -20.67 -9.14 -28.09
CA ASP A 96 -21.00 -7.75 -28.41
C ASP A 96 -22.38 -7.59 -29.12
N MET A 97 -23.15 -8.67 -29.25
CA MET A 97 -24.49 -8.62 -29.86
C MET A 97 -25.53 -8.11 -28.85
N ARG A 98 -26.47 -7.29 -29.33
CA ARG A 98 -27.54 -6.69 -28.49
C ARG A 98 -28.70 -7.64 -28.18
N ALA A 99 -28.95 -8.63 -29.04
CA ALA A 99 -30.03 -9.60 -28.86
C ALA A 99 -29.68 -10.94 -29.52
N LEU A 100 -30.15 -12.04 -28.92
CA LEU A 100 -29.99 -13.38 -29.46
C LEU A 100 -31.06 -13.69 -30.53
N PRO A 101 -30.72 -14.48 -31.56
CA PRO A 101 -31.71 -14.97 -32.51
C PRO A 101 -32.56 -16.07 -31.88
N GLU A 102 -33.86 -16.07 -32.18
CA GLU A 102 -34.80 -17.05 -31.64
C GLU A 102 -34.34 -18.50 -31.91
N GLY A 103 -34.35 -19.34 -30.86
CA GLY A 103 -34.01 -20.77 -30.95
C GLY A 103 -32.53 -21.15 -30.79
N CYS A 104 -31.65 -20.20 -30.48
CA CYS A 104 -30.22 -20.47 -30.21
C CYS A 104 -29.89 -20.68 -28.72
N GLU A 105 -30.80 -20.28 -27.82
CA GLU A 105 -30.59 -20.28 -26.36
C GLU A 105 -30.23 -21.66 -25.79
N LYS A 106 -30.89 -22.74 -26.24
CA LYS A 106 -30.65 -24.10 -25.70
C LYS A 106 -29.20 -24.56 -25.88
N GLN A 107 -28.56 -24.23 -26.99
CA GLN A 107 -27.17 -24.61 -27.26
C GLN A 107 -26.19 -23.74 -26.47
N LEU A 108 -26.48 -22.45 -26.33
CA LEU A 108 -25.67 -21.53 -25.51
C LEU A 108 -25.71 -21.92 -24.02
N TRP A 109 -26.88 -22.35 -23.53
CA TRP A 109 -27.02 -22.87 -22.17
C TRP A 109 -26.26 -24.18 -21.93
N GLN A 110 -26.21 -25.08 -22.92
CA GLN A 110 -25.41 -26.30 -22.84
C GLN A 110 -23.92 -25.98 -22.74
N GLU A 111 -23.42 -25.05 -23.55
CA GLU A 111 -22.01 -24.64 -23.47
C GLU A 111 -21.70 -23.83 -22.20
N PHE A 112 -22.62 -22.98 -21.72
CA PHE A 112 -22.39 -22.27 -20.47
C PHE A 112 -22.19 -23.21 -19.27
N GLU A 113 -22.75 -24.43 -19.32
CA GLU A 113 -22.48 -25.46 -18.32
C GLU A 113 -21.15 -26.20 -18.52
N SER A 114 -20.65 -26.31 -19.75
CA SER A 114 -19.41 -27.02 -20.11
C SER A 114 -18.14 -26.14 -20.06
N VAL A 115 -18.29 -24.82 -20.27
CA VAL A 115 -17.23 -23.81 -20.45
C VAL A 115 -16.50 -23.29 -19.18
N PRO A 116 -16.77 -23.69 -17.91
CA PRO A 116 -15.99 -23.19 -16.76
C PRO A 116 -14.45 -23.38 -16.86
N LYS A 117 -13.97 -24.24 -17.77
CA LYS A 117 -12.55 -24.48 -18.03
C LYS A 117 -11.88 -23.42 -18.94
N GLU A 118 -12.65 -22.57 -19.60
CA GLU A 118 -12.16 -21.58 -20.57
C GLU A 118 -12.61 -20.16 -20.20
N PRO A 119 -11.81 -19.41 -19.40
CA PRO A 119 -12.25 -18.16 -18.78
C PRO A 119 -12.69 -17.06 -19.75
N LEU A 120 -12.03 -16.91 -20.90
CA LEU A 120 -12.32 -15.85 -21.87
C LEU A 120 -13.67 -16.09 -22.60
N GLN A 121 -14.03 -17.35 -22.82
CA GLN A 121 -15.34 -17.69 -23.38
C GLN A 121 -16.45 -17.55 -22.36
N PHE A 122 -16.16 -17.90 -21.10
CA PHE A 122 -17.11 -17.72 -20.02
C PHE A 122 -17.59 -16.27 -19.93
N ILE A 123 -16.68 -15.29 -20.03
CA ILE A 123 -17.03 -13.85 -20.02
C ILE A 123 -18.05 -13.52 -21.11
N SER A 124 -17.75 -13.93 -22.35
CA SER A 124 -18.56 -13.59 -23.51
C SER A 124 -19.94 -14.28 -23.47
N LEU A 125 -19.99 -15.55 -23.07
CA LEU A 125 -21.25 -16.28 -22.91
C LEU A 125 -22.10 -15.75 -21.77
N ALA A 126 -21.48 -15.45 -20.63
CA ALA A 126 -22.19 -14.90 -19.47
C ALA A 126 -22.83 -13.56 -19.84
N LEU A 127 -22.08 -12.66 -20.50
CA LEU A 127 -22.60 -11.37 -20.93
C LEU A 127 -23.76 -11.53 -21.92
N LEU A 128 -23.60 -12.41 -22.90
CA LEU A 128 -24.62 -12.65 -23.91
C LEU A 128 -25.91 -13.21 -23.30
N LEU A 129 -25.80 -14.19 -22.40
CA LEU A 129 -26.95 -14.78 -21.73
C LEU A 129 -27.66 -13.76 -20.82
N LEU A 130 -26.90 -12.93 -20.08
CA LEU A 130 -27.48 -11.84 -19.29
C LEU A 130 -28.15 -10.78 -20.18
N LYS A 131 -27.63 -10.52 -21.39
CA LYS A 131 -28.27 -9.58 -22.35
C LYS A 131 -29.56 -10.15 -22.92
N SER A 132 -29.66 -11.47 -23.07
CA SER A 132 -30.85 -12.14 -23.61
C SER A 132 -31.95 -12.46 -22.61
N SER A 133 -31.61 -12.58 -21.33
CA SER A 133 -32.57 -12.94 -20.29
C SER A 133 -33.07 -11.70 -19.55
N ASP A 134 -34.38 -11.62 -19.32
CA ASP A 134 -34.95 -10.55 -18.50
C ASP A 134 -34.53 -10.69 -17.03
N VAL A 135 -34.24 -9.54 -16.40
CA VAL A 135 -33.82 -9.47 -14.99
C VAL A 135 -34.89 -10.10 -14.09
N GLY A 136 -34.47 -11.02 -13.23
CA GLY A 136 -35.35 -11.72 -12.29
C GLY A 136 -35.95 -13.03 -12.81
N THR A 137 -35.66 -13.42 -14.05
CA THR A 137 -35.92 -14.79 -14.52
C THR A 137 -34.99 -15.80 -13.80
N PRO A 138 -35.40 -17.08 -13.66
CA PRO A 138 -34.54 -18.10 -13.07
C PRO A 138 -33.26 -18.32 -13.89
N GLU A 139 -33.36 -18.16 -15.21
CA GLU A 139 -32.26 -18.19 -16.16
C GLU A 139 -31.26 -17.05 -15.91
N HIS A 140 -31.74 -15.80 -15.83
CA HIS A 140 -30.90 -14.65 -15.48
C HIS A 140 -30.18 -14.85 -14.15
N THR A 141 -30.92 -15.23 -13.11
CA THR A 141 -30.39 -15.44 -11.75
C THR A 141 -29.29 -16.50 -11.74
N LYS A 142 -29.48 -17.59 -12.49
CA LYS A 142 -28.50 -18.68 -12.59
C LYS A 142 -27.19 -18.24 -13.25
N VAL A 143 -27.25 -17.44 -14.32
CA VAL A 143 -26.03 -16.89 -14.94
C VAL A 143 -25.35 -15.90 -13.99
N TRP A 144 -26.14 -15.02 -13.38
CA TRP A 144 -25.65 -14.01 -12.45
C TRP A 144 -24.91 -14.63 -11.26
N GLU A 145 -25.50 -15.63 -10.60
CA GLU A 145 -24.89 -16.34 -9.47
C GLU A 145 -23.56 -17.00 -9.85
N LYS A 146 -23.53 -17.68 -11.01
CA LYS A 146 -22.31 -18.35 -11.50
C LYS A 146 -21.22 -17.34 -11.84
N ALA A 147 -21.56 -16.21 -12.46
CA ALA A 147 -20.61 -15.17 -12.82
C ALA A 147 -20.04 -14.45 -11.60
N CYS A 148 -20.84 -14.25 -10.54
CA CYS A 148 -20.41 -13.60 -9.29
C CYS A 148 -19.30 -14.36 -8.55
N VAL A 149 -19.21 -15.69 -8.75
CA VAL A 149 -18.25 -16.56 -8.05
C VAL A 149 -17.15 -17.12 -8.97
N TYR A 150 -17.15 -16.75 -10.25
CA TYR A 150 -16.19 -17.29 -11.22
C TYR A 150 -14.82 -16.62 -11.12
N ASP A 151 -13.87 -17.28 -10.45
CA ASP A 151 -12.50 -16.78 -10.25
C ASP A 151 -11.54 -17.07 -11.43
N GLY A 152 -11.99 -17.86 -12.42
CA GLY A 152 -11.14 -18.37 -13.49
C GLY A 152 -10.48 -17.27 -14.33
N ILE A 153 -11.14 -16.10 -14.42
CA ILE A 153 -10.66 -14.93 -15.16
C ILE A 153 -9.45 -14.29 -14.48
N LEU A 154 -9.37 -14.35 -13.14
CA LEU A 154 -8.30 -13.73 -12.35
C LEU A 154 -7.02 -14.58 -12.31
N LYS A 155 -6.99 -15.74 -12.98
CA LYS A 155 -5.81 -16.61 -13.05
C LYS A 155 -4.83 -16.07 -14.08
N ASP A 156 -3.54 -16.13 -13.74
CA ASP A 156 -2.44 -15.62 -14.58
C ASP A 156 -2.55 -16.04 -16.05
N ARG A 157 -2.86 -17.32 -16.33
CA ARG A 157 -2.99 -17.83 -17.70
C ARG A 157 -4.09 -17.12 -18.50
N ALA A 158 -5.22 -16.81 -17.86
CA ALA A 158 -6.34 -16.14 -18.52
C ALA A 158 -6.01 -14.66 -18.78
N LEU A 159 -5.48 -13.98 -17.77
CA LEU A 159 -5.10 -12.56 -17.84
C LEU A 159 -4.03 -12.30 -18.89
N CYS A 160 -2.99 -13.15 -18.97
CA CYS A 160 -1.92 -13.00 -19.96
C CYS A 160 -2.41 -13.24 -21.40
N ALA A 161 -3.44 -14.08 -21.58
CA ALA A 161 -4.03 -14.39 -22.88
C ALA A 161 -5.15 -13.41 -23.29
N MET A 162 -5.52 -12.46 -22.41
CA MET A 162 -6.63 -11.54 -22.62
C MET A 162 -6.24 -10.42 -23.60
N THR A 163 -7.02 -10.28 -24.66
CA THR A 163 -6.89 -9.14 -25.59
C THR A 163 -7.58 -7.90 -25.04
N SER A 164 -7.32 -6.73 -25.64
CA SER A 164 -8.03 -5.49 -25.30
C SER A 164 -9.54 -5.61 -25.50
N ASP A 165 -9.99 -6.34 -26.53
CA ASP A 165 -11.40 -6.57 -26.82
C ASP A 165 -12.04 -7.48 -25.77
N ASP A 166 -11.37 -8.57 -25.40
CA ASP A 166 -11.82 -9.46 -24.32
C ASP A 166 -11.98 -8.70 -22.99
N ALA A 167 -11.04 -7.79 -22.69
CA ALA A 167 -11.09 -6.96 -21.49
C ALA A 167 -12.25 -5.95 -21.53
N MET A 168 -12.60 -5.40 -22.69
CA MET A 168 -13.78 -4.53 -22.83
C MET A 168 -15.09 -5.30 -22.61
N ILE A 169 -15.21 -6.52 -23.15
CA ILE A 169 -16.37 -7.39 -22.88
C ILE A 169 -16.45 -7.73 -21.39
N TRP A 170 -15.31 -7.90 -20.72
CA TRP A 170 -15.27 -8.11 -19.28
C TRP A 170 -15.76 -6.90 -18.49
N VAL A 171 -15.46 -5.68 -18.92
CA VAL A 171 -16.03 -4.45 -18.35
C VAL A 171 -17.55 -4.48 -18.44
N ASP A 172 -18.11 -4.73 -19.62
CA ASP A 172 -19.57 -4.77 -19.84
C ASP A 172 -20.25 -5.83 -18.96
N LEU A 173 -19.61 -6.99 -18.78
CA LEU A 173 -20.10 -8.06 -17.91
C LEU A 173 -20.14 -7.60 -16.45
N VAL A 174 -19.06 -7.00 -15.96
CA VAL A 174 -18.98 -6.51 -14.57
C VAL A 174 -20.01 -5.41 -14.33
N GLU A 175 -20.17 -4.46 -15.25
CA GLU A 175 -21.19 -3.42 -15.20
C GLU A 175 -22.59 -4.02 -15.06
N LYS A 176 -22.93 -4.96 -15.94
CA LYS A 176 -24.24 -5.59 -15.97
C LYS A 176 -24.53 -6.42 -14.73
N ILE A 177 -23.55 -7.19 -14.23
CA ILE A 177 -23.69 -7.96 -12.99
C ILE A 177 -23.99 -7.03 -11.80
N ILE A 178 -23.30 -5.89 -11.71
CA ILE A 178 -23.49 -4.96 -10.59
C ILE A 178 -24.86 -4.28 -10.69
N LEU A 179 -25.25 -3.78 -11.86
CA LEU A 179 -26.51 -3.05 -12.07
C LEU A 179 -27.75 -3.95 -11.99
N GLU A 180 -27.64 -5.22 -12.38
CA GLU A 180 -28.76 -6.18 -12.41
C GLU A 180 -28.83 -7.07 -11.17
N ARG A 181 -28.16 -6.69 -10.08
CA ARG A 181 -28.19 -7.41 -8.80
C ARG A 181 -29.66 -7.62 -8.34
N PRO A 182 -30.05 -8.83 -7.93
CA PRO A 182 -31.40 -9.09 -7.42
C PRO A 182 -31.75 -8.19 -6.22
N LYS A 183 -32.86 -7.45 -6.30
CA LYS A 183 -33.30 -6.48 -5.26
C LYS A 183 -33.66 -7.12 -3.90
N SER A 184 -33.78 -8.44 -3.83
CA SER A 184 -33.89 -9.17 -2.56
C SER A 184 -32.61 -9.09 -1.71
N VAL A 185 -31.50 -8.69 -2.34
CA VAL A 185 -30.13 -8.66 -1.80
C VAL A 185 -29.74 -7.24 -1.34
N ASN A 186 -30.71 -6.36 -1.11
CA ASN A 186 -30.50 -4.93 -0.81
C ASN A 186 -29.56 -4.63 0.39
N ASN A 187 -29.19 -5.62 1.21
CA ASN A 187 -28.24 -5.49 2.32
C ASN A 187 -26.94 -6.31 2.19
N SER A 188 -26.68 -7.03 1.10
CA SER A 188 -25.39 -7.72 0.95
C SER A 188 -24.37 -6.87 0.21
N SER A 189 -23.11 -7.01 0.60
CA SER A 189 -21.93 -6.49 -0.10
C SER A 189 -21.93 -6.89 -1.58
N TYR A 190 -21.28 -6.09 -2.42
CA TYR A 190 -21.12 -6.41 -3.84
C TYR A 190 -20.25 -7.67 -4.04
N PRO A 191 -20.44 -8.42 -5.14
CA PRO A 191 -19.65 -9.63 -5.38
C PRO A 191 -18.14 -9.34 -5.37
N PRO A 192 -17.33 -9.95 -4.48
CA PRO A 192 -15.92 -9.61 -4.31
C PRO A 192 -15.09 -9.77 -5.60
N ILE A 193 -15.45 -10.76 -6.42
CA ILE A 193 -14.78 -10.99 -7.71
C ILE A 193 -15.05 -9.83 -8.68
N CYS A 194 -16.28 -9.29 -8.71
CA CYS A 194 -16.60 -8.14 -9.55
C CYS A 194 -15.85 -6.88 -9.08
N MET A 195 -15.73 -6.66 -7.76
CA MET A 195 -14.95 -5.55 -7.20
C MET A 195 -13.46 -5.65 -7.57
N LYS A 196 -12.87 -6.83 -7.44
CA LYS A 196 -11.48 -7.10 -7.86
C LYS A 196 -11.31 -6.94 -9.38
N SER A 197 -12.26 -7.44 -10.16
CA SER A 197 -12.25 -7.33 -11.63
C SER A 197 -12.27 -5.87 -12.07
N LEU A 198 -13.22 -5.08 -11.54
CA LEU A 198 -13.33 -3.66 -11.86
C LEU A 198 -12.08 -2.89 -11.44
N THR A 199 -11.52 -3.19 -10.26
CA THR A 199 -10.25 -2.61 -9.80
C THR A 199 -9.14 -2.83 -10.84
N LEU A 200 -8.95 -4.06 -11.33
CA LEU A 200 -7.93 -4.35 -12.35
C LEU A 200 -8.22 -3.63 -13.68
N LEU A 201 -9.48 -3.62 -14.11
CA LEU A 201 -9.91 -3.06 -15.39
C LEU A 201 -9.74 -1.52 -15.43
N LEU A 202 -10.02 -0.83 -14.33
CA LEU A 202 -9.80 0.62 -14.18
C LEU A 202 -8.33 1.02 -14.36
N PHE A 203 -7.41 0.13 -13.96
CA PHE A 203 -5.97 0.35 -14.08
C PHE A 203 -5.32 -0.44 -15.24
N TRP A 204 -6.11 -0.97 -16.18
CA TRP A 204 -5.59 -1.81 -17.25
C TRP A 204 -4.54 -1.09 -18.12
N PRO A 205 -3.46 -1.76 -18.62
CA PRO A 205 -2.41 -1.07 -19.39
C PRO A 205 -2.91 -0.41 -20.69
N HIS A 206 -3.89 -1.02 -21.35
CA HIS A 206 -4.48 -0.50 -22.59
C HIS A 206 -5.47 0.64 -22.30
N TRP A 207 -5.27 1.80 -22.94
CA TRP A 207 -6.04 3.01 -22.64
C TRP A 207 -7.53 2.91 -22.98
N GLN A 208 -7.91 2.18 -24.03
CA GLN A 208 -9.32 2.00 -24.41
C GLN A 208 -10.08 1.21 -23.34
N VAL A 209 -9.44 0.21 -22.74
CA VAL A 209 -10.04 -0.58 -21.65
C VAL A 209 -10.29 0.35 -20.46
N ARG A 210 -9.29 1.13 -20.03
CA ARG A 210 -9.48 2.10 -18.93
C ARG A 210 -10.59 3.10 -19.19
N LYS A 211 -10.69 3.61 -20.42
CA LYS A 211 -11.76 4.53 -20.83
C LYS A 211 -13.14 3.86 -20.73
N CYS A 212 -13.26 2.62 -21.22
CA CYS A 212 -14.47 1.83 -21.10
C CYS A 212 -14.83 1.56 -19.63
N SER A 213 -13.86 1.13 -18.81
CA SER A 213 -14.05 0.88 -17.38
C SER A 213 -14.45 2.12 -16.61
N SER A 214 -13.89 3.29 -16.96
CA SER A 214 -14.26 4.58 -16.35
C SER A 214 -15.71 4.95 -16.68
N TRP A 215 -16.14 4.73 -17.92
CA TRP A 215 -17.52 4.96 -18.33
C TRP A 215 -18.49 4.00 -17.65
N ALA A 216 -18.15 2.71 -17.56
CA ALA A 216 -18.93 1.73 -16.82
C ALA A 216 -19.04 2.09 -15.33
N LEU A 217 -17.94 2.56 -14.72
CA LEU A 217 -17.94 3.07 -13.35
C LEU A 217 -18.91 4.25 -13.19
N GLU A 218 -18.93 5.21 -14.11
CA GLU A 218 -19.90 6.30 -14.10
C GLU A 218 -21.35 5.79 -14.15
N GLN A 219 -21.66 4.82 -15.02
CA GLN A 219 -23.00 4.22 -15.10
C GLN A 219 -23.40 3.51 -13.79
N ILE A 220 -22.49 2.73 -13.20
CA ILE A 220 -22.72 2.07 -11.91
C ILE A 220 -22.98 3.12 -10.82
N LEU A 221 -22.17 4.18 -10.75
CA LEU A 221 -22.32 5.23 -9.75
C LEU A 221 -23.62 6.03 -9.92
N MET A 222 -24.14 6.19 -11.14
CA MET A 222 -25.46 6.77 -11.37
C MET A 222 -26.58 5.93 -10.76
N GLY A 223 -26.45 4.59 -10.79
CA GLY A 223 -27.43 3.66 -10.22
C GLY A 223 -27.28 3.44 -8.71
N GLU A 224 -26.08 3.04 -8.27
CA GLU A 224 -25.77 2.56 -6.92
C GLU A 224 -25.24 3.64 -5.96
N LYS A 225 -24.83 4.81 -6.48
CA LYS A 225 -24.41 6.00 -5.71
C LYS A 225 -23.23 5.75 -4.76
N SER A 226 -23.22 6.42 -3.60
CA SER A 226 -22.09 6.47 -2.66
C SER A 226 -21.73 5.11 -2.08
N ARG A 227 -22.71 4.22 -1.86
CA ARG A 227 -22.47 2.89 -1.30
C ARG A 227 -21.50 2.07 -2.17
N PHE A 228 -21.66 2.11 -3.49
CA PHE A 228 -20.75 1.41 -4.39
C PHE A 228 -19.37 2.05 -4.40
N ALA A 229 -19.31 3.38 -4.38
CA ALA A 229 -18.05 4.10 -4.29
C ALA A 229 -17.26 3.78 -3.02
N GLU A 230 -17.95 3.64 -1.88
CA GLU A 230 -17.38 3.22 -0.59
C GLU A 230 -16.73 1.82 -0.69
N GLU A 231 -17.50 0.81 -1.10
CA GLU A 231 -16.98 -0.58 -1.21
C GLU A 231 -15.87 -0.71 -2.28
N LEU A 232 -15.94 0.07 -3.37
CA LEU A 232 -14.91 0.06 -4.41
C LEU A 232 -13.63 0.78 -3.99
N ALA A 233 -13.73 1.87 -3.23
CA ALA A 233 -12.56 2.57 -2.71
C ALA A 233 -11.75 1.66 -1.77
N ASP A 234 -12.42 0.94 -0.87
CA ASP A 234 -11.80 -0.05 0.01
C ASP A 234 -11.14 -1.19 -0.75
N ALA A 235 -11.81 -1.70 -1.79
CA ALA A 235 -11.28 -2.76 -2.65
C ALA A 235 -10.02 -2.29 -3.39
N ILE A 236 -10.06 -1.11 -4.03
CA ILE A 236 -8.91 -0.54 -4.73
C ILE A 236 -7.74 -0.33 -3.77
N PHE A 237 -8.00 0.25 -2.59
CA PHE A 237 -6.98 0.47 -1.58
C PHE A 237 -6.32 -0.85 -1.16
N THR A 238 -7.13 -1.84 -0.76
CA THR A 238 -6.65 -3.14 -0.28
C THR A 238 -5.82 -3.87 -1.33
N GLU A 239 -6.30 -3.94 -2.57
CA GLU A 239 -5.62 -4.61 -3.68
C GLU A 239 -4.39 -3.83 -4.21
N THR A 240 -4.30 -2.54 -3.87
CA THR A 240 -3.12 -1.74 -4.15
C THR A 240 -2.02 -2.00 -3.12
N ILE A 241 -2.35 -1.92 -1.82
CA ILE A 241 -1.37 -2.05 -0.73
C ILE A 241 -0.82 -3.47 -0.63
N ASN A 242 -1.62 -4.50 -0.91
CA ASN A 242 -1.12 -5.87 -0.97
C ASN A 242 -0.24 -6.15 -2.23
N GLY A 243 -0.11 -5.18 -3.15
CA GLY A 243 0.66 -5.28 -4.38
C GLY A 243 0.00 -6.09 -5.50
N TYR A 244 -1.24 -6.57 -5.33
CA TYR A 244 -1.94 -7.42 -6.29
C TYR A 244 -2.15 -6.72 -7.64
N VAL A 245 -2.59 -5.46 -7.61
CA VAL A 245 -2.84 -4.67 -8.84
C VAL A 245 -1.55 -4.54 -9.66
N ASP A 246 -0.45 -4.10 -9.04
CA ASP A 246 0.83 -3.90 -9.73
C ASP A 246 1.41 -5.22 -10.26
N GLN A 247 1.37 -6.29 -9.47
CA GLN A 247 1.86 -7.60 -9.88
C GLN A 247 1.06 -8.18 -11.05
N THR A 248 -0.27 -8.05 -11.00
CA THR A 248 -1.17 -8.60 -12.01
C THR A 248 -1.01 -7.88 -13.34
N LEU A 249 -1.08 -6.55 -13.32
CA LEU A 249 -1.04 -5.75 -14.55
C LEU A 249 0.36 -5.73 -15.18
N ARG A 250 1.42 -5.92 -14.38
CA ARG A 250 2.77 -6.15 -14.90
C ARG A 250 2.85 -7.41 -15.75
N LYS A 251 2.23 -8.52 -15.32
CA LYS A 251 2.19 -9.77 -16.10
C LYS A 251 1.42 -9.58 -17.41
N VAL A 252 0.28 -8.90 -17.35
CA VAL A 252 -0.53 -8.57 -18.55
C VAL A 252 0.27 -7.71 -19.53
N LYS A 253 0.98 -6.69 -19.05
CA LYS A 253 1.80 -5.83 -19.92
C LYS A 253 2.95 -6.61 -20.57
N GLN A 254 3.61 -7.48 -19.80
CA GLN A 254 4.72 -8.32 -20.29
C GLN A 254 4.28 -9.35 -21.33
N SER A 255 3.05 -9.88 -21.25
CA SER A 255 2.55 -10.81 -22.27
C SER A 255 2.11 -10.11 -23.55
N GLN A 256 1.70 -8.84 -23.47
CA GLN A 256 1.24 -8.05 -24.62
C GLN A 256 2.35 -7.35 -25.41
N GLN A 257 3.56 -7.21 -24.84
CA GLN A 257 4.71 -6.61 -25.52
C GLN A 257 5.81 -7.65 -25.76
N GLU A 258 6.08 -7.98 -27.03
CA GLU A 258 7.27 -8.73 -27.43
C GLU A 258 8.52 -7.90 -27.11
N GLN A 259 9.29 -8.34 -26.11
CA GLN A 259 10.71 -8.06 -25.91
C GLN A 259 11.16 -6.61 -26.15
N SER A 260 10.90 -5.71 -25.19
CA SER A 260 11.82 -4.59 -24.94
C SER A 260 12.45 -4.75 -23.54
N MET A 261 13.77 -4.78 -23.49
CA MET A 261 14.59 -5.07 -22.30
C MET A 261 14.54 -3.99 -21.19
N GLN A 262 13.62 -3.01 -21.25
CA GLN A 262 13.67 -1.81 -20.40
C GLN A 262 12.55 -1.68 -19.36
N GLU A 263 11.55 -2.57 -19.31
CA GLU A 263 10.40 -2.38 -18.41
C GLU A 263 10.18 -3.50 -17.37
N GLN A 264 11.23 -3.87 -16.62
CA GLN A 264 11.07 -4.82 -15.50
C GLN A 264 10.29 -4.24 -14.30
N SER A 265 9.98 -2.93 -14.29
CA SER A 265 9.39 -2.22 -13.16
C SER A 265 8.07 -1.52 -13.47
N PHE A 266 7.17 -2.12 -14.26
CA PHE A 266 5.83 -1.55 -14.42
C PHE A 266 5.13 -1.45 -13.06
N THR A 267 4.66 -0.25 -12.75
CA THR A 267 3.81 0.10 -11.61
C THR A 267 2.72 1.02 -12.14
N VAL A 268 1.52 0.93 -11.56
CA VAL A 268 0.39 1.75 -11.97
C VAL A 268 0.68 3.23 -11.65
N PRO A 269 0.63 4.13 -12.65
CA PRO A 269 0.87 5.55 -12.44
C PRO A 269 -0.15 6.22 -11.51
N GLY A 270 0.29 7.23 -10.76
CA GLY A 270 -0.55 8.01 -9.84
C GLY A 270 -1.70 8.74 -10.53
N GLU A 271 -1.52 9.17 -11.78
CA GLU A 271 -2.54 9.87 -12.57
C GLU A 271 -3.79 9.02 -12.77
N TRP A 272 -3.62 7.69 -12.87
CA TRP A 272 -4.75 6.79 -13.04
C TRP A 272 -5.55 6.69 -11.74
N TYR A 273 -4.87 6.69 -10.59
CA TYR A 273 -5.52 6.75 -9.28
C TYR A 273 -6.28 8.06 -9.08
N VAL A 274 -5.70 9.20 -9.48
CA VAL A 274 -6.37 10.51 -9.42
C VAL A 274 -7.65 10.51 -10.24
N GLN A 275 -7.62 9.95 -11.47
CA GLN A 275 -8.80 9.87 -12.33
C GLN A 275 -9.90 9.02 -11.69
N VAL A 276 -9.57 7.83 -11.21
CA VAL A 276 -10.53 6.93 -10.56
C VAL A 276 -11.10 7.54 -9.29
N LEU A 277 -10.25 8.14 -8.44
CA LEU A 277 -10.71 8.78 -7.21
C LEU A 277 -11.71 9.91 -7.50
N ARG A 278 -11.48 10.74 -8.53
CA ARG A 278 -12.43 11.79 -8.93
C ARG A 278 -13.79 11.22 -9.35
N LEU A 279 -13.81 10.07 -10.02
CA LEU A 279 -15.06 9.37 -10.35
C LEU A 279 -15.77 8.87 -9.09
N LEU A 280 -15.05 8.24 -8.16
CA LEU A 280 -15.60 7.74 -6.90
C LEU A 280 -16.17 8.86 -6.01
N LEU A 281 -15.62 10.07 -6.11
CA LEU A 281 -16.09 11.25 -5.40
C LEU A 281 -17.23 12.01 -6.12
N SER A 282 -17.64 11.57 -7.31
CA SER A 282 -18.74 12.20 -8.06
C SER A 282 -20.15 12.03 -7.45
N PRO A 283 -20.51 10.94 -6.73
CA PRO A 283 -21.85 10.77 -6.17
C PRO A 283 -22.20 11.85 -5.15
N LYS A 284 -23.37 12.47 -5.31
CA LYS A 284 -23.94 13.42 -4.34
C LYS A 284 -25.01 12.71 -3.51
N GLY A 285 -24.95 12.84 -2.19
CA GLY A 285 -25.88 12.15 -1.28
C GLY A 285 -25.81 12.64 0.16
N ALA A 286 -26.63 12.06 1.03
CA ALA A 286 -26.62 12.37 2.46
C ALA A 286 -25.46 11.69 3.22
N ASP A 287 -24.93 10.58 2.69
CA ASP A 287 -23.85 9.79 3.31
C ASP A 287 -22.43 10.26 2.90
N ILE A 288 -22.24 11.57 2.72
CA ILE A 288 -20.91 12.13 2.34
C ILE A 288 -19.84 11.75 3.37
N ASP A 289 -20.20 11.70 4.65
CA ASP A 289 -19.28 11.37 5.74
C ASP A 289 -18.73 9.93 5.62
N LYS A 290 -19.57 8.96 5.21
CA LYS A 290 -19.12 7.57 4.99
C LYS A 290 -18.22 7.47 3.77
N LEU A 291 -18.63 8.08 2.66
CA LEU A 291 -17.81 8.13 1.46
C LEU A 291 -16.45 8.77 1.72
N ALA A 292 -16.40 9.84 2.51
CA ALA A 292 -15.17 10.50 2.93
C ALA A 292 -14.25 9.55 3.72
N ILE A 293 -14.78 8.81 4.69
CA ILE A 293 -14.03 7.81 5.47
C ILE A 293 -13.41 6.75 4.54
N HIS A 294 -14.21 6.13 3.68
CA HIS A 294 -13.78 5.02 2.81
C HIS A 294 -12.78 5.45 1.72
N THR A 295 -12.86 6.70 1.26
CA THR A 295 -11.95 7.22 0.23
C THR A 295 -10.67 7.84 0.79
N LEU A 296 -10.57 8.10 2.10
CA LEU A 296 -9.43 8.78 2.72
C LEU A 296 -8.10 8.03 2.53
N LEU A 297 -8.07 6.71 2.80
CA LEU A 297 -6.84 5.93 2.66
C LEU A 297 -6.42 5.78 1.19
N LEU A 298 -7.39 5.63 0.28
CA LEU A 298 -7.13 5.61 -1.16
C LEU A 298 -6.53 6.95 -1.63
N ALA A 299 -7.06 8.07 -1.14
CA ALA A 299 -6.55 9.41 -1.42
C ALA A 299 -5.13 9.65 -0.88
N SER A 300 -4.69 8.84 0.09
CA SER A 300 -3.41 8.99 0.79
C SER A 300 -2.31 8.09 0.26
N ILE A 301 -2.57 7.31 -0.80
CA ILE A 301 -1.55 6.49 -1.46
C ILE A 301 -0.45 7.39 -2.04
N GLN A 302 0.82 7.09 -1.70
CA GLN A 302 1.98 7.91 -2.02
C GLN A 302 2.02 8.39 -3.49
N ARG A 303 1.90 7.46 -4.46
CA ARG A 303 1.91 7.80 -5.89
C ARG A 303 0.75 8.69 -6.33
N LEU A 304 -0.40 8.63 -5.66
CA LEU A 304 -1.52 9.54 -5.91
C LEU A 304 -1.19 10.93 -5.36
N VAL A 305 -0.67 10.98 -4.14
CA VAL A 305 -0.29 12.22 -3.44
C VAL A 305 0.78 13.00 -4.22
N GLU A 306 1.77 12.30 -4.80
CA GLU A 306 2.81 12.90 -5.65
C GLU A 306 2.26 13.59 -6.91
N VAL A 307 1.11 13.15 -7.41
CA VAL A 307 0.45 13.76 -8.57
C VAL A 307 -0.51 14.87 -8.13
N ASP A 308 -1.41 14.56 -7.20
CA ASP A 308 -2.44 15.49 -6.72
C ASP A 308 -2.96 15.07 -5.32
N GLY A 309 -2.17 15.32 -4.27
CA GLY A 309 -2.56 15.02 -2.88
C GLY A 309 -3.72 15.84 -2.31
N SER A 310 -4.23 16.82 -3.07
CA SER A 310 -5.31 17.71 -2.61
C SER A 310 -6.69 17.37 -3.20
N VAL A 311 -6.82 16.27 -3.96
CA VAL A 311 -8.12 15.88 -4.58
C VAL A 311 -9.21 15.70 -3.53
N TRP A 312 -8.94 14.91 -2.50
CA TRP A 312 -9.91 14.60 -1.46
C TRP A 312 -10.25 15.82 -0.60
N LEU A 313 -9.24 16.63 -0.25
CA LEU A 313 -9.42 17.87 0.51
C LEU A 313 -10.32 18.88 -0.21
N ARG A 314 -10.05 19.14 -1.50
CA ARG A 314 -10.88 20.04 -2.30
C ARG A 314 -12.32 19.55 -2.36
N TRP A 315 -12.51 18.25 -2.60
CA TRP A 315 -13.84 17.66 -2.62
C TRP A 315 -14.57 17.81 -1.27
N MET A 316 -13.88 17.58 -0.14
CA MET A 316 -14.45 17.75 1.19
C MET A 316 -14.86 19.21 1.45
N HIS A 317 -14.01 20.18 1.13
CA HIS A 317 -14.34 21.60 1.28
C HIS A 317 -15.53 22.04 0.39
N ASP A 318 -15.69 21.42 -0.78
CA ASP A 318 -16.81 21.71 -1.69
C ASP A 318 -18.16 21.13 -1.20
N HIS A 319 -18.15 20.04 -0.40
CA HIS A 319 -19.36 19.26 -0.08
C HIS A 319 -19.71 19.19 1.41
N ALA A 320 -18.77 19.48 2.30
CA ALA A 320 -18.95 19.37 3.73
C ALA A 320 -18.85 20.75 4.37
N ASP A 321 -19.94 21.17 5.00
CA ASP A 321 -19.90 22.30 5.92
C ASP A 321 -19.03 21.90 7.12
N THR A 322 -18.03 22.73 7.44
CA THR A 322 -17.16 22.53 8.61
C THR A 322 -17.97 22.30 9.88
N ALA A 323 -19.12 22.98 10.03
CA ALA A 323 -20.02 22.78 11.18
C ALA A 323 -20.65 21.38 11.21
N ARG A 324 -20.93 20.78 10.05
CA ARG A 324 -21.46 19.42 9.93
C ARG A 324 -20.40 18.39 10.34
N LEU A 325 -19.16 18.57 9.87
CA LEU A 325 -18.05 17.68 10.20
C LEU A 325 -17.68 17.78 11.68
N GLU A 326 -17.68 18.98 12.25
CA GLU A 326 -17.44 19.19 13.68
C GLU A 326 -18.46 18.46 14.56
N ALA A 327 -19.73 18.45 14.13
CA ALA A 327 -20.81 17.76 14.84
C ALA A 327 -20.86 16.24 14.59
N SER A 328 -20.21 15.74 13.53
CA SER A 328 -20.25 14.32 13.14
C SER A 328 -19.26 13.48 13.95
N GLU A 329 -19.72 12.95 15.08
CA GLU A 329 -18.94 12.02 15.90
C GLU A 329 -18.55 10.75 15.15
N VAL A 330 -19.44 10.25 14.29
CA VAL A 330 -19.19 9.07 13.44
C VAL A 330 -18.01 9.32 12.51
N PHE A 331 -17.99 10.46 11.82
CA PHE A 331 -16.87 10.83 10.96
C PHE A 331 -15.56 10.92 11.74
N ARG A 332 -15.57 11.64 12.88
CA ARG A 332 -14.39 11.86 13.72
C ARG A 332 -13.81 10.53 14.21
N GLU A 333 -14.59 9.69 14.87
CA GLU A 333 -14.09 8.45 15.45
C GLU A 333 -13.66 7.44 14.40
N ALA A 334 -14.45 7.28 13.33
CA ALA A 334 -14.15 6.34 12.26
C ALA A 334 -12.87 6.73 11.50
N SER A 335 -12.72 8.01 11.15
CA SER A 335 -11.53 8.49 10.42
C SER A 335 -10.26 8.37 11.25
N ILE A 336 -10.30 8.77 12.54
CA ILE A 336 -9.17 8.65 13.46
C ILE A 336 -8.74 7.19 13.58
N LYS A 337 -9.71 6.30 13.85
CA LYS A 337 -9.45 4.87 14.01
C LYS A 337 -8.94 4.23 12.72
N LEU A 338 -9.48 4.63 11.57
CA LEU A 338 -9.09 4.11 10.25
C LEU A 338 -7.65 4.47 9.92
N VAL A 339 -7.27 5.75 10.10
CA VAL A 339 -5.93 6.24 9.81
C VAL A 339 -4.90 5.62 10.75
N LEU A 340 -5.11 5.70 12.06
CA LEU A 340 -4.11 5.23 13.05
C LEU A 340 -3.89 3.71 12.99
N ARG A 341 -4.90 2.92 12.58
CA ARG A 341 -4.76 1.46 12.39
C ARG A 341 -4.20 1.06 11.03
N CYS A 342 -3.89 2.02 10.15
CA CYS A 342 -3.34 1.70 8.84
C CYS A 342 -1.91 1.14 9.00
N PRO A 343 -1.63 -0.10 8.55
CA PRO A 343 -0.32 -0.71 8.71
C PRO A 343 0.73 -0.11 7.76
N ASP A 344 0.29 0.48 6.65
CA ASP A 344 1.19 1.16 5.71
C ASP A 344 1.54 2.54 6.25
N ARG A 345 2.81 2.72 6.63
CA ARG A 345 3.30 3.97 7.22
C ARG A 345 3.15 5.16 6.28
N GLY A 346 3.45 4.99 4.99
CA GLY A 346 3.38 6.08 4.01
C GLY A 346 1.95 6.58 3.81
N VAL A 347 0.99 5.66 3.67
CA VAL A 347 -0.43 6.01 3.57
C VAL A 347 -0.92 6.68 4.84
N ARG A 348 -0.59 6.12 6.01
CA ARG A 348 -1.02 6.66 7.30
C ARG A 348 -0.54 8.09 7.49
N ASP A 349 0.75 8.34 7.22
CA ASP A 349 1.36 9.64 7.42
C ASP A 349 0.72 10.69 6.47
N ASN A 350 0.50 10.34 5.20
CA ASN A 350 -0.23 11.18 4.25
C ASN A 350 -1.70 11.43 4.66
N ALA A 351 -2.38 10.42 5.21
CA ALA A 351 -3.76 10.54 5.68
C ALA A 351 -3.86 11.44 6.93
N LEU A 352 -2.87 11.39 7.84
CA LEU A 352 -2.79 12.29 8.98
C LEU A 352 -2.59 13.74 8.52
N ILE A 353 -1.67 13.98 7.59
CA ILE A 353 -1.47 15.32 6.99
C ILE A 353 -2.79 15.83 6.39
N THR A 354 -3.48 14.97 5.65
CA THR A 354 -4.79 15.28 5.05
C THR A 354 -5.83 15.63 6.12
N LEU A 355 -5.96 14.85 7.19
CA LEU A 355 -6.92 15.14 8.26
C LEU A 355 -6.59 16.41 9.05
N VAL A 356 -5.30 16.72 9.26
CA VAL A 356 -4.88 17.96 9.91
C VAL A 356 -5.16 19.17 9.01
N ALA A 357 -4.90 19.04 7.71
CA ALA A 357 -5.15 20.06 6.69
C ALA A 357 -6.63 20.36 6.47
N LEU A 358 -7.54 19.43 6.77
CA LEU A 358 -8.99 19.66 6.79
C LEU A 358 -9.39 20.78 7.77
N ASN A 359 -8.51 21.11 8.73
CA ASN A 359 -8.64 22.22 9.67
C ASN A 359 -9.92 22.17 10.53
N VAL A 360 -10.33 20.95 10.93
CA VAL A 360 -11.44 20.73 11.87
C VAL A 360 -10.87 20.54 13.29
N PRO A 361 -11.10 21.49 14.23
CA PRO A 361 -10.50 21.45 15.56
C PRO A 361 -10.86 20.20 16.37
N SER A 362 -12.08 19.69 16.23
CA SER A 362 -12.53 18.49 16.95
C SER A 362 -11.80 17.21 16.49
N VAL A 363 -11.46 17.12 15.20
CA VAL A 363 -10.67 16.02 14.63
C VAL A 363 -9.23 16.10 15.12
N ARG A 364 -8.60 17.28 15.05
CA ARG A 364 -7.23 17.51 15.54
C ARG A 364 -7.10 17.18 17.03
N THR A 365 -8.06 17.65 17.83
CA THR A 365 -8.10 17.36 19.28
C THR A 365 -8.29 15.87 19.54
N GLY A 366 -9.15 15.19 18.77
CA GLY A 366 -9.36 13.75 18.86
C GLY A 366 -8.10 12.94 18.52
N LEU A 367 -7.38 13.33 17.46
CA LEU A 367 -6.10 12.72 17.07
C LEU A 367 -5.07 12.83 18.19
N TRP A 368 -4.84 14.05 18.71
CA TRP A 368 -3.90 14.25 19.82
C TRP A 368 -4.31 13.53 21.10
N SER A 369 -5.60 13.54 21.44
CA SER A 369 -6.12 12.80 22.61
C SER A 369 -5.86 11.30 22.49
N HIS A 370 -5.89 10.74 21.28
CA HIS A 370 -5.52 9.35 21.04
C HIS A 370 -4.03 9.12 21.28
N ILE A 371 -3.16 9.97 20.71
CA ILE A 371 -1.70 9.86 20.88
C ILE A 371 -1.29 10.00 22.35
N GLU A 372 -1.85 10.97 23.07
CA GLU A 372 -1.60 11.17 24.50
C GLU A 372 -1.98 9.94 25.31
N LYS A 373 -3.15 9.34 25.06
CA LYS A 373 -3.58 8.10 25.72
C LYS A 373 -2.68 6.91 25.35
N SER A 374 -2.34 6.79 24.06
CA SER A 374 -1.50 5.71 23.54
C SER A 374 -0.12 5.72 24.19
N LEU A 375 0.52 6.89 24.30
CA LEU A 375 1.80 7.06 24.99
C LEU A 375 1.70 6.92 26.50
N ALA A 376 0.62 7.37 27.13
CA ALA A 376 0.43 7.24 28.58
C ALA A 376 0.32 5.79 29.07
N GLU A 377 -0.04 4.87 28.19
CA GLU A 377 -0.02 3.42 28.47
C GLU A 377 1.41 2.82 28.46
N LEU A 378 2.43 3.56 28.04
CA LEU A 378 3.83 3.11 28.15
C LEU A 378 4.36 3.44 29.54
N ASP A 379 4.80 2.41 30.27
CA ASP A 379 5.55 2.59 31.51
C ASP A 379 7.01 2.93 31.20
N VAL A 380 7.30 4.22 31.13
CA VAL A 380 8.64 4.74 30.81
C VAL A 380 9.71 4.17 31.74
N ASP A 381 9.40 3.98 33.02
CA ASP A 381 10.36 3.45 34.00
C ASP A 381 10.68 1.98 33.72
N GLU A 382 9.68 1.18 33.34
CA GLU A 382 9.88 -0.21 32.90
C GLU A 382 10.85 -0.29 31.73
N TYR A 383 10.66 0.53 30.68
CA TYR A 383 11.52 0.52 29.49
C TYR A 383 12.96 0.98 29.78
N VAL A 384 13.13 1.96 30.66
CA VAL A 384 14.47 2.50 31.01
C VAL A 384 15.24 1.52 31.90
N GLN A 385 14.55 0.70 32.70
CA GLN A 385 15.18 -0.29 33.58
C GLN A 385 15.54 -1.62 32.89
N ILE A 386 15.15 -1.83 31.62
CA ILE A 386 15.48 -3.04 30.87
C ILE A 386 17.00 -3.24 30.83
N PRO A 387 17.53 -4.36 31.35
CA PRO A 387 18.97 -4.61 31.34
C PRO A 387 19.51 -4.77 29.92
N GLU A 388 20.70 -4.22 29.68
CA GLU A 388 21.42 -4.35 28.41
C GLU A 388 21.57 -5.84 27.99
N LYS A 389 21.81 -6.73 28.97
CA LYS A 389 21.90 -8.18 28.75
C LYS A 389 20.64 -8.76 28.09
N SER A 390 19.44 -8.34 28.52
CA SER A 390 18.18 -8.84 27.98
C SER A 390 17.99 -8.44 26.52
N VAL A 391 18.45 -7.23 26.15
CA VAL A 391 18.43 -6.74 24.77
C VAL A 391 19.44 -7.48 23.89
N HIS A 392 20.64 -7.78 24.41
CA HIS A 392 21.62 -8.59 23.68
C HIS A 392 21.12 -10.03 23.44
N ILE A 393 20.41 -10.63 24.40
CA ILE A 393 19.72 -11.92 24.21
C ILE A 393 18.66 -11.79 23.12
N PHE A 394 17.89 -10.70 23.10
CA PHE A 394 16.91 -10.40 22.05
C PHE A 394 17.52 -10.28 20.65
N GLN A 395 18.71 -9.68 20.54
CA GLN A 395 19.43 -9.51 19.29
C GLN A 395 20.16 -10.79 18.83
N CYS A 396 20.35 -11.77 19.72
CA CYS A 396 20.96 -13.06 19.39
C CYS A 396 20.05 -13.87 18.45
N THR A 397 20.66 -14.56 17.47
CA THR A 397 19.92 -15.36 16.49
C THR A 397 19.24 -16.55 17.17
N GLU A 398 18.02 -16.85 16.73
CA GLU A 398 17.25 -17.97 17.27
C GLU A 398 18.01 -19.29 17.11
N GLY A 399 18.14 -20.04 18.21
CA GLY A 399 18.89 -21.30 18.25
C GLY A 399 20.35 -21.17 18.71
N HIS A 400 20.87 -19.95 18.89
CA HIS A 400 22.21 -19.71 19.44
C HIS A 400 22.11 -19.21 20.88
N LEU A 401 22.87 -19.84 21.78
CA LEU A 401 22.91 -19.47 23.19
C LEU A 401 23.79 -18.22 23.37
N TYR A 402 23.21 -17.15 23.92
CA TYR A 402 23.95 -15.93 24.26
C TYR A 402 24.88 -16.18 25.47
N ASN A 403 24.39 -16.87 26.50
CA ASN A 403 25.16 -17.17 27.70
C ASN A 403 25.97 -18.47 27.57
N THR A 404 27.06 -18.43 26.80
CA THR A 404 27.94 -19.60 26.57
C THR A 404 28.75 -20.02 27.80
N GLU A 405 28.91 -19.13 28.79
CA GLU A 405 29.64 -19.39 30.05
C GLU A 405 28.99 -20.50 30.89
N VAL A 406 27.69 -20.73 30.73
CA VAL A 406 26.96 -21.80 31.45
C VAL A 406 27.34 -23.20 30.94
N LEU A 407 28.09 -23.28 29.83
CA LEU A 407 28.61 -24.54 29.29
C LEU A 407 30.03 -24.86 29.78
N ASP A 408 30.69 -23.93 30.48
CA ASP A 408 32.02 -24.11 31.07
C ASP A 408 31.92 -24.85 32.42
N PHE A 409 31.61 -26.14 32.35
CA PHE A 409 31.80 -27.06 33.48
C PHE A 409 33.23 -27.62 33.46
N ASP A 410 33.88 -27.57 34.63
CA ASP A 410 35.11 -28.27 35.03
C ASP A 410 36.48 -27.58 34.89
N GLU A 411 36.82 -26.77 35.90
CA GLU A 411 38.14 -26.88 36.56
C GLU A 411 38.07 -27.52 37.96
N GLY A 412 36.88 -27.57 38.58
CA GLY A 412 36.71 -27.95 39.99
C GLY A 412 36.72 -29.46 40.29
N GLU A 413 36.04 -30.29 39.51
CA GLU A 413 35.94 -31.74 39.82
C GLU A 413 37.21 -32.53 39.47
N ILE A 414 38.03 -32.03 38.52
CA ILE A 414 39.25 -32.70 38.06
C ILE A 414 40.32 -32.73 39.18
N THR A 415 40.34 -31.72 40.05
CA THR A 415 41.35 -31.62 41.12
C THR A 415 41.02 -32.45 42.36
N HIS A 416 39.73 -32.67 42.66
CA HIS A 416 39.31 -33.36 43.88
C HIS A 416 39.46 -34.89 43.79
N ASN A 417 39.19 -35.50 42.63
CA ASN A 417 39.30 -36.96 42.45
C ASN A 417 40.75 -37.45 42.27
N MET A 418 41.69 -36.58 41.88
CA MET A 418 43.11 -36.97 41.75
C MET A 418 43.85 -37.16 43.08
N ARG A 419 43.35 -36.58 44.18
CA ARG A 419 44.07 -36.61 45.47
C ARG A 419 43.87 -37.90 46.26
N ARG A 420 42.91 -38.75 45.89
CA ARG A 420 42.53 -39.96 46.65
C ARG A 420 42.92 -41.29 46.04
N GLU A 421 43.26 -41.37 44.75
CA GLU A 421 43.63 -42.65 44.12
C GLU A 421 45.00 -42.59 43.42
N ASN A 422 45.87 -43.51 43.86
CA ASN A 422 47.08 -44.03 43.20
C ASN A 422 48.45 -43.38 43.48
N LYS A 423 49.13 -43.99 44.46
CA LYS A 423 50.54 -43.87 44.83
C LYS A 423 51.51 -44.58 43.86
N ALA A 424 51.10 -44.83 42.61
CA ALA A 424 51.84 -45.66 41.64
C ALA A 424 51.96 -45.04 40.24
N TYR A 425 51.68 -43.74 40.08
CA TYR A 425 51.81 -43.03 38.82
C TYR A 425 52.90 -41.95 38.92
N SER A 426 53.82 -41.92 37.96
CA SER A 426 54.84 -40.88 37.84
C SER A 426 54.15 -39.53 37.59
N PHE A 427 54.59 -38.49 38.28
CA PHE A 427 54.08 -37.11 38.14
C PHE A 427 54.07 -36.62 36.68
N ARG A 428 55.00 -37.13 35.86
CA ARG A 428 55.05 -36.89 34.42
C ARG A 428 53.90 -37.53 33.64
N ASP A 429 53.51 -38.74 34.01
CA ASP A 429 52.41 -39.45 33.35
C ASP A 429 51.05 -38.85 33.73
N GLN A 430 50.91 -38.36 34.97
CA GLN A 430 49.73 -37.58 35.40
C GLN A 430 49.61 -36.25 34.66
N LEU A 431 50.73 -35.55 34.46
CA LEU A 431 50.75 -34.30 33.72
C LEU A 431 50.45 -34.51 32.23
N ALA A 432 51.00 -35.58 31.64
CA ALA A 432 50.72 -35.98 30.27
C ALA A 432 49.26 -36.39 30.08
N GLU A 433 48.64 -37.09 31.04
CA GLU A 433 47.23 -37.44 30.98
C GLU A 433 46.30 -36.23 31.17
N ILE A 434 46.68 -35.27 32.02
CA ILE A 434 45.99 -33.96 32.11
C ILE A 434 46.06 -33.22 30.77
N GLN A 435 47.22 -33.21 30.12
CA GLN A 435 47.41 -32.57 28.82
C GLN A 435 46.61 -33.29 27.71
N LEU A 436 46.61 -34.62 27.69
CA LEU A 436 45.83 -35.43 26.74
C LEU A 436 44.32 -35.24 26.94
N ARG A 437 43.85 -35.16 28.19
CA ARG A 437 42.44 -34.90 28.49
C ARG A 437 42.03 -33.46 28.16
N ARG A 438 42.93 -32.48 28.33
CA ARG A 438 42.73 -31.09 27.86
C ARG A 438 42.66 -31.03 26.34
N GLU A 439 43.57 -31.69 25.62
CA GLU A 439 43.55 -31.75 24.15
C GLU A 439 42.32 -32.51 23.62
N LEU A 440 41.85 -33.55 24.31
CA LEU A 440 40.61 -34.26 23.97
C LEU A 440 39.35 -33.43 24.25
N ALA A 441 39.33 -32.66 25.34
CA ALA A 441 38.24 -31.73 25.64
C ALA A 441 38.21 -30.57 24.63
N GLU A 442 39.38 -30.06 24.23
CA GLU A 442 39.52 -29.00 23.23
C GLU A 442 39.19 -29.49 21.81
N LYS A 443 39.49 -30.76 21.48
CA LYS A 443 39.00 -31.41 20.25
C LYS A 443 37.49 -31.65 20.27
N LYS A 444 36.91 -32.08 21.39
CA LYS A 444 35.45 -32.23 21.54
C LYS A 444 34.70 -30.89 21.50
N ARG A 445 35.34 -29.80 21.95
CA ARG A 445 34.89 -28.40 21.82
C ARG A 445 34.87 -27.95 20.36
N LYS A 446 35.86 -28.36 19.55
CA LYS A 446 35.91 -28.10 18.09
C LYS A 446 34.99 -29.01 17.26
N GLU A 447 34.63 -30.20 17.76
CA GLU A 447 33.73 -31.16 17.09
C GLU A 447 32.24 -31.02 17.47
N GLY A 448 31.86 -30.11 18.37
CA GLY A 448 30.44 -29.86 18.73
C GLY A 448 29.73 -31.01 19.45
N LYS A 449 30.46 -31.99 19.99
CA LYS A 449 29.86 -33.11 20.75
C LYS A 449 29.67 -32.72 22.21
N LEU A 450 28.59 -31.98 22.47
CA LEU A 450 28.11 -31.67 23.82
C LEU A 450 27.78 -32.97 24.57
N THR A 451 28.23 -33.07 25.82
CA THR A 451 27.83 -34.17 26.73
C THR A 451 26.33 -34.10 27.03
N ALA A 452 25.70 -35.21 27.44
CA ALA A 452 24.26 -35.23 27.72
C ALA A 452 23.83 -34.18 28.78
N LEU A 453 24.69 -33.91 29.76
CA LEU A 453 24.48 -32.86 30.77
C LEU A 453 24.58 -31.46 30.16
N GLN A 454 25.60 -31.19 29.33
CA GLN A 454 25.73 -29.92 28.61
C GLN A 454 24.57 -29.66 27.64
N LYS A 455 24.03 -30.71 27.00
CA LYS A 455 22.82 -30.59 26.15
C LYS A 455 21.59 -30.21 26.97
N GLN A 456 21.38 -30.84 28.12
CA GLN A 456 20.25 -30.51 29.00
C GLN A 456 20.36 -29.08 29.56
N VAL A 457 21.57 -28.65 29.93
CA VAL A 457 21.84 -27.28 30.40
C VAL A 457 21.65 -26.27 29.27
N MET A 458 22.15 -26.57 28.07
CA MET A 458 21.95 -25.74 26.88
C MET A 458 20.46 -25.60 26.52
N GLU A 459 19.69 -26.69 26.51
CA GLU A 459 18.25 -26.65 26.25
C GLU A 459 17.50 -25.82 27.30
N LYS A 460 17.89 -25.92 28.57
CA LYS A 460 17.30 -25.16 29.66
C LYS A 460 17.62 -23.66 29.57
N GLU A 461 18.86 -23.29 29.25
CA GLU A 461 19.23 -21.89 29.08
C GLU A 461 18.64 -21.31 27.79
N LEU A 462 18.55 -22.09 26.72
CA LEU A 462 17.92 -21.66 25.47
C LEU A 462 16.40 -21.46 25.63
N ALA A 463 15.75 -22.24 26.48
CA ALA A 463 14.35 -22.02 26.87
C ALA A 463 14.18 -20.70 27.64
N LYS A 464 15.07 -20.40 28.60
CA LYS A 464 15.05 -19.11 29.32
C LYS A 464 15.32 -17.92 28.40
N GLU A 465 16.33 -18.05 27.52
CA GLU A 465 16.62 -17.00 26.54
C GLU A 465 15.46 -16.82 25.57
N LYS A 466 14.74 -17.88 25.20
CA LYS A 466 13.52 -17.78 24.40
C LYS A 466 12.43 -16.99 25.12
N GLU A 467 12.19 -17.24 26.41
CA GLU A 467 11.23 -16.47 27.21
C GLU A 467 11.59 -14.98 27.23
N ILE A 468 12.86 -14.65 27.46
CA ILE A 468 13.36 -13.27 27.42
C ILE A 468 13.18 -12.67 26.01
N ARG A 469 13.49 -13.42 24.94
CA ARG A 469 13.30 -12.96 23.55
C ARG A 469 11.83 -12.65 23.27
N ASP A 470 10.91 -13.52 23.70
CA ASP A 470 9.48 -13.35 23.48
C ASP A 470 8.90 -12.18 24.29
N GLU A 471 9.39 -11.96 25.52
CA GLU A 471 9.03 -10.82 26.37
C GLU A 471 9.52 -9.49 25.76
N MET A 472 10.81 -9.40 25.42
CA MET A 472 11.39 -8.20 24.80
C MET A 472 10.72 -7.89 23.45
N ARG A 473 10.39 -8.91 22.65
CA ARG A 473 9.65 -8.74 21.39
C ARG A 473 8.28 -8.11 21.60
N LYS A 474 7.54 -8.55 22.63
CA LYS A 474 6.21 -8.00 22.95
C LYS A 474 6.31 -6.53 23.34
N LEU A 475 7.24 -6.19 24.23
CA LEU A 475 7.48 -4.80 24.63
C LEU A 475 7.89 -3.93 23.44
N PHE A 476 8.83 -4.41 22.62
CA PHE A 476 9.31 -3.68 21.44
C PHE A 476 8.19 -3.38 20.45
N ILE A 477 7.37 -4.38 20.07
CA ILE A 477 6.28 -4.18 19.09
C ILE A 477 5.27 -3.14 19.59
N VAL A 478 4.93 -3.17 20.88
CA VAL A 478 3.99 -2.22 21.48
C VAL A 478 4.57 -0.81 21.47
N ALA A 479 5.80 -0.64 21.93
CA ALA A 479 6.44 0.68 21.97
C ALA A 479 6.72 1.24 20.56
N GLU A 480 7.20 0.41 19.62
CA GLU A 480 7.47 0.82 18.25
C GLU A 480 6.21 1.39 17.59
N ALA A 481 5.08 0.69 17.68
CA ALA A 481 3.82 1.14 17.08
C ALA A 481 3.40 2.52 17.63
N LYS A 482 3.45 2.70 18.95
CA LYS A 482 3.02 3.93 19.63
C LYS A 482 3.95 5.12 19.35
N LEU A 483 5.26 4.88 19.34
CA LEU A 483 6.24 5.91 19.00
C LEU A 483 6.16 6.29 17.51
N ASP A 484 5.88 5.34 16.63
CA ASP A 484 5.69 5.58 15.20
C ASP A 484 4.42 6.39 14.92
N GLU A 485 3.31 6.11 15.60
CA GLU A 485 2.08 6.92 15.56
C GLU A 485 2.32 8.36 16.03
N ALA A 486 3.00 8.52 17.17
CA ALA A 486 3.34 9.85 17.70
C ALA A 486 4.24 10.62 16.73
N ARG A 487 5.22 9.95 16.12
CA ARG A 487 6.14 10.54 15.13
C ARG A 487 5.38 11.04 13.91
N ALA A 488 4.46 10.24 13.39
CA ALA A 488 3.62 10.61 12.26
C ALA A 488 2.71 11.81 12.59
N MET A 489 2.13 11.85 13.78
CA MET A 489 1.30 12.98 14.22
C MET A 489 2.10 14.27 14.38
N VAL A 490 3.33 14.19 14.92
CA VAL A 490 4.23 15.35 15.04
C VAL A 490 4.57 15.93 13.67
N ALA A 491 4.84 15.07 12.69
CA ALA A 491 5.10 15.48 11.31
C ALA A 491 3.85 16.08 10.62
N ALA A 492 2.65 15.63 11.00
CA ALA A 492 1.40 16.11 10.40
C ALA A 492 0.91 17.45 11.00
N ASP A 493 1.05 17.65 12.32
CA ASP A 493 0.60 18.87 13.03
C ASP A 493 1.73 19.49 13.85
N HIS A 494 2.51 20.32 13.17
CA HIS A 494 3.63 21.07 13.74
C HIS A 494 3.21 21.91 14.96
N SER A 495 2.08 22.60 14.84
CA SER A 495 1.58 23.51 15.87
C SER A 495 1.11 22.76 17.12
N GLY A 496 0.33 21.69 16.92
CA GLY A 496 -0.18 20.86 18.00
C GLY A 496 0.91 20.07 18.72
N ALA A 497 1.99 19.70 18.02
CA ALA A 497 3.15 19.04 18.61
C ALA A 497 3.88 19.98 19.60
N MET A 498 4.14 21.22 19.19
CA MET A 498 4.86 22.18 20.02
C MET A 498 4.05 22.66 21.24
N ALA A 499 2.72 22.66 21.13
CA ALA A 499 1.84 22.89 22.28
C ALA A 499 1.90 21.75 23.33
N ARG A 500 2.44 20.58 22.95
CA ARG A 500 2.50 19.36 23.78
C ARG A 500 3.94 18.94 24.08
N ALA A 501 4.74 19.91 24.52
CA ALA A 501 6.13 19.68 24.89
C ALA A 501 6.30 18.62 26.00
N ASN A 502 5.26 18.37 26.82
CA ASN A 502 5.23 17.28 27.79
C ASN A 502 5.45 15.90 27.11
N LEU A 503 4.94 15.66 25.90
CA LEU A 503 5.19 14.39 25.19
C LEU A 503 6.68 14.20 24.86
N LEU A 504 7.37 15.29 24.54
CA LEU A 504 8.81 15.30 24.32
C LEU A 504 9.58 15.00 25.63
N PHE A 505 9.23 15.68 26.72
CA PHE A 505 9.98 15.59 27.98
C PHE A 505 9.66 14.37 28.84
N ASP A 506 8.40 13.95 28.88
CA ASP A 506 7.94 12.90 29.80
C ASP A 506 8.06 11.50 29.18
N TYR A 507 8.01 11.40 27.84
CA TYR A 507 8.06 10.11 27.13
C TYR A 507 9.25 10.01 26.18
N CYS A 508 9.35 10.88 25.18
CA CYS A 508 10.35 10.76 24.12
C CYS A 508 11.79 10.75 24.66
N LEU A 509 12.17 11.77 25.44
CA LEU A 509 13.55 11.91 25.94
C LEU A 509 13.95 10.81 26.93
N PRO A 510 13.13 10.43 27.93
CA PRO A 510 13.44 9.30 28.80
C PRO A 510 13.62 7.99 28.02
N LEU A 511 12.75 7.70 27.04
CA LEU A 511 12.81 6.48 26.24
C LEU A 511 14.07 6.39 25.35
N THR A 512 14.70 7.52 25.01
CA THR A 512 16.03 7.49 24.33
C THR A 512 17.13 6.82 25.18
N ARG A 513 16.91 6.65 26.49
CA ARG A 513 17.85 5.96 27.39
C ARG A 513 17.59 4.45 27.48
N SER A 514 16.46 3.96 26.97
CA SER A 514 16.14 2.54 26.96
C SER A 514 17.00 1.80 25.94
N TYR A 515 17.65 0.71 26.35
CA TYR A 515 18.41 -0.13 25.42
C TYR A 515 17.54 -0.80 24.35
N LEU A 516 16.23 -0.97 24.60
CA LEU A 516 15.32 -1.66 23.70
C LEU A 516 14.75 -0.76 22.60
N VAL A 517 14.36 0.48 22.94
CA VAL A 517 13.59 1.39 22.06
C VAL A 517 14.25 2.75 21.79
N ALA A 518 15.54 2.90 22.15
CA ALA A 518 16.27 4.16 21.97
C ALA A 518 16.24 4.66 20.53
N LYS A 519 16.28 3.77 19.54
CA LYS A 519 16.29 4.12 18.12
C LYS A 519 14.96 4.74 17.69
N GLU A 520 13.85 4.11 18.08
CA GLU A 520 12.48 4.53 17.77
C GLU A 520 12.16 5.86 18.47
N ALA A 521 12.55 6.00 19.75
CA ALA A 521 12.42 7.25 20.50
C ALA A 521 13.28 8.37 19.89
N SER A 522 14.47 8.05 19.38
CA SER A 522 15.31 9.04 18.68
C SER A 522 14.70 9.52 17.38
N GLN A 523 13.98 8.66 16.65
CA GLN A 523 13.25 9.06 15.44
C GLN A 523 12.10 10.02 15.76
N LEU A 524 11.39 9.81 16.87
CA LEU A 524 10.40 10.76 17.36
C LEU A 524 11.04 12.11 17.74
N PHE A 525 12.19 12.09 18.42
CA PHE A 525 12.95 13.30 18.72
C PHE A 525 13.35 14.05 17.44
N PHE A 526 13.79 13.33 16.41
CA PHE A 526 14.11 13.95 15.12
C PHE A 526 12.90 14.56 14.44
N ALA A 527 11.70 13.99 14.57
CA ALA A 527 10.49 14.63 14.07
C ALA A 527 10.23 15.97 14.77
N TYR A 528 10.33 16.04 16.11
CA TYR A 528 10.24 17.31 16.84
C TYR A 528 11.30 18.32 16.40
N ARG A 529 12.53 17.86 16.16
CA ARG A 529 13.60 18.69 15.61
C ARG A 529 13.24 19.23 14.24
N ASP A 530 12.76 18.40 13.32
CA ASP A 530 12.45 18.80 11.94
C ASP A 530 11.27 19.78 11.90
N VAL A 531 10.34 19.66 12.85
CA VAL A 531 9.26 20.65 13.07
C VAL A 531 9.81 21.98 13.58
N ALA A 532 10.70 21.95 14.58
CA ALA A 532 11.29 23.17 15.14
C ALA A 532 12.30 23.83 14.19
N PHE A 533 12.99 23.04 13.38
CA PHE A 533 14.00 23.48 12.42
C PHE A 533 13.61 22.94 11.04
N PRO A 534 12.61 23.55 10.38
CA PRO A 534 12.22 23.18 9.02
C PRO A 534 13.45 23.21 8.11
N HIS A 535 13.43 22.40 7.04
CA HIS A 535 14.49 22.36 6.02
C HIS A 535 14.58 23.70 5.25
N THR A 536 15.09 24.74 5.90
CA THR A 536 15.67 25.90 5.23
C THR A 536 16.93 25.46 4.50
N GLU A 537 17.28 26.13 3.40
CA GLU A 537 18.46 25.89 2.56
C GLU A 537 19.80 25.86 3.34
N ASP A 538 19.78 26.24 4.62
CA ASP A 538 20.95 26.62 5.43
C ASP A 538 21.50 25.55 6.39
N TYR A 539 21.43 24.27 6.05
CA TYR A 539 22.28 23.22 6.65
C TYR A 539 22.15 22.97 8.18
N LEU A 540 21.16 23.51 8.89
CA LEU A 540 21.08 23.38 10.36
C LEU A 540 20.72 21.94 10.81
N GLY A 541 19.87 21.25 10.06
CA GLY A 541 19.63 19.80 10.21
C GLY A 541 20.86 18.94 9.88
N MET A 542 21.71 19.40 8.93
CA MET A 542 22.99 18.77 8.63
C MET A 542 24.05 18.99 9.72
N LEU A 543 23.92 20.04 10.52
CA LEU A 543 24.87 20.35 11.59
C LEU A 543 24.80 19.29 12.70
N PHE A 544 23.59 18.93 13.15
CA PHE A 544 23.40 17.86 14.13
C PHE A 544 23.89 16.49 13.64
N LEU A 545 23.82 16.22 12.33
CA LEU A 545 24.29 14.98 11.72
C LEU A 545 25.82 14.97 11.48
N LYS A 546 26.44 16.12 11.17
CA LYS A 546 27.91 16.24 11.01
C LYS A 546 28.65 16.26 12.34
N CYS A 547 28.03 16.78 13.39
CA CYS A 547 28.58 16.83 14.76
C CYS A 547 28.87 15.43 15.33
N THR A 548 28.30 14.35 14.78
CA THR A 548 28.50 12.97 15.24
C THR A 548 29.50 12.17 14.40
N LEU A 549 29.92 12.65 13.22
CA LEU A 549 30.64 11.83 12.24
C LEU A 549 32.08 12.26 11.93
N SER A 550 32.55 13.44 12.37
CA SER A 550 33.89 13.91 11.94
C SER A 550 34.68 14.80 12.93
N GLU A 551 34.07 15.32 13.99
CA GLU A 551 34.73 16.21 14.95
C GLU A 551 34.46 15.79 16.41
N PRO A 552 35.36 16.12 17.36
CA PRO A 552 35.10 15.90 18.78
C PRO A 552 33.84 16.63 19.25
N LEU A 553 33.01 15.97 20.07
CA LEU A 553 31.72 16.47 20.55
C LEU A 553 31.76 17.92 21.09
N THR A 554 32.85 18.30 21.77
CA THR A 554 33.04 19.65 22.31
C THR A 554 33.12 20.72 21.21
N GLN A 555 33.82 20.44 20.11
CA GLN A 555 33.96 21.38 18.99
C GLN A 555 32.65 21.50 18.20
N ALA A 556 31.95 20.38 18.03
CA ALA A 556 30.60 20.31 17.49
C ALA A 556 29.62 21.20 18.27
N ILE A 557 29.61 21.09 19.60
CA ILE A 557 28.75 21.90 20.47
C ILE A 557 29.09 23.38 20.35
N GLN A 558 30.38 23.74 20.37
CA GLN A 558 30.82 25.13 20.22
C GLN A 558 30.37 25.73 18.88
N ARG A 559 30.56 24.99 17.78
CA ARG A 559 30.11 25.42 16.45
C ARG A 559 28.60 25.56 16.36
N CYS A 560 27.86 24.64 16.96
CA CYS A 560 26.40 24.69 17.02
C CYS A 560 25.92 25.95 17.77
N LEU A 561 26.49 26.22 18.95
CA LEU A 561 26.16 27.41 19.73
C LEU A 561 26.55 28.70 19.03
N GLN A 562 27.68 28.72 18.31
CA GLN A 562 28.08 29.88 17.51
C GLN A 562 27.03 30.19 16.43
N LEU A 563 26.64 29.19 15.64
CA LEU A 563 25.64 29.37 14.57
C LEU A 563 24.25 29.74 15.13
N LEU A 564 23.85 29.16 16.26
CA LEU A 564 22.61 29.52 16.94
C LEU A 564 22.64 30.97 17.45
N ASN A 565 23.76 31.42 18.02
CA ASN A 565 23.92 32.79 18.48
C ASN A 565 23.96 33.80 17.33
N GLU A 566 24.69 33.50 16.25
CA GLU A 566 24.71 34.32 15.02
C GLU A 566 23.30 34.53 14.46
N ARG A 567 22.45 33.50 14.54
CA ARG A 567 21.05 33.57 14.05
C ARG A 567 20.05 34.13 15.07
N ALA A 568 20.33 34.01 16.37
CA ALA A 568 19.55 34.69 17.41
C ALA A 568 19.82 36.20 17.40
N PHE A 569 20.97 36.63 16.85
CA PHE A 569 21.40 38.01 16.74
C PHE A 569 20.98 38.62 15.40
N VAL A 570 20.01 39.55 15.41
CA VAL A 570 19.74 40.42 14.24
C VAL A 570 20.10 41.84 14.65
N VAL A 571 21.00 42.46 13.90
CA VAL A 571 21.30 43.89 14.03
C VAL A 571 20.09 44.65 13.50
N ASN A 572 19.40 45.40 14.35
CA ASN A 572 18.53 46.47 13.87
C ASN A 572 19.45 47.52 13.24
N THR A 573 19.69 47.42 11.93
CA THR A 573 20.19 48.56 11.17
C THR A 573 19.05 49.55 11.12
N GLY A 574 19.14 50.58 11.96
CA GLY A 574 18.22 51.71 11.89
C GLY A 574 18.27 52.31 10.49
N ASP A 575 17.08 52.68 10.01
CA ASP A 575 16.81 53.50 8.83
C ASP A 575 17.26 52.88 7.49
N ASP A 576 16.38 52.06 6.90
CA ASP A 576 15.97 52.15 5.48
C ASP A 576 14.84 51.12 5.23
N ASP A 577 13.81 51.52 4.47
CA ASP A 577 12.52 50.83 4.23
C ASP A 577 12.62 49.47 3.50
N ASP A 578 13.81 48.90 3.34
CA ASP A 578 14.04 47.56 2.79
C ASP A 578 14.68 46.64 3.85
N THR A 579 13.98 46.49 4.98
CA THR A 579 14.42 45.56 6.02
C THR A 579 14.21 44.15 5.52
N PHE A 580 15.29 43.45 5.14
CA PHE A 580 15.30 41.99 5.11
C PHE A 580 14.95 41.52 6.52
N VAL A 581 13.67 41.27 6.77
CA VAL A 581 13.21 40.56 7.96
C VAL A 581 13.76 39.15 7.82
N PHE A 582 14.94 38.89 8.38
CA PHE A 582 15.33 37.51 8.67
C PHE A 582 14.25 36.98 9.61
N GLU A 583 13.38 36.09 9.10
CA GLU A 583 12.36 35.41 9.88
C GLU A 583 13.01 34.88 11.17
N ASP A 584 12.44 35.22 12.33
CA ASP A 584 13.02 34.96 13.65
C ASP A 584 13.41 33.47 13.84
N ILE A 585 14.70 33.16 13.76
CA ILE A 585 15.19 31.77 13.61
C ILE A 585 15.20 30.97 14.93
N VAL A 586 15.29 31.62 16.10
CA VAL A 586 15.31 30.94 17.41
C VAL A 586 14.14 31.41 18.27
N GLY A 587 13.00 30.75 18.11
CA GLY A 587 11.77 30.96 18.86
C GLY A 587 11.52 29.93 19.96
N ALA A 588 10.31 30.00 20.57
CA ALA A 588 9.87 29.04 21.58
C ALA A 588 9.94 27.57 21.10
N PRO A 589 9.52 27.20 19.87
CA PRO A 589 9.67 25.84 19.37
C PRO A 589 11.13 25.34 19.35
N GLN A 590 12.07 26.18 18.88
CA GLN A 590 13.49 25.86 18.82
C GLN A 590 14.10 25.73 20.21
N LEU A 591 13.76 26.63 21.14
CA LEU A 591 14.21 26.54 22.53
C LEU A 591 13.67 25.28 23.24
N THR A 592 12.42 24.88 22.97
CA THR A 592 11.84 23.64 23.52
C THR A 592 12.66 22.41 23.13
N VAL A 593 13.04 22.28 21.85
CA VAL A 593 13.86 21.15 21.39
C VAL A 593 15.30 21.24 21.89
N LEU A 594 15.86 22.45 22.00
CA LEU A 594 17.22 22.67 22.50
C LEU A 594 17.36 22.55 24.02
N TYR A 595 16.26 22.63 24.77
CA TYR A 595 16.27 22.65 26.24
C TYR A 595 17.07 21.51 26.89
N PRO A 596 16.97 20.23 26.47
CA PRO A 596 17.75 19.15 27.09
C PRO A 596 19.26 19.35 26.96
N MET A 597 19.71 19.89 25.82
CA MET A 597 21.11 20.24 25.59
C MET A 597 21.51 21.41 26.48
N ILE A 598 20.74 22.50 26.45
CA ILE A 598 20.99 23.71 27.26
C ILE A 598 21.09 23.36 28.75
N HIS A 599 20.12 22.61 29.26
CA HIS A 599 20.09 22.18 30.66
C HIS A 599 21.33 21.35 31.03
N ARG A 600 21.78 20.45 30.16
CA ARG A 600 22.97 19.62 30.40
C ARG A 600 24.27 20.42 30.34
N LEU A 601 24.37 21.41 29.45
CA LEU A 601 25.55 22.26 29.32
C LEU A 601 25.71 23.22 30.51
N LEU A 602 24.59 23.72 31.06
CA LEU A 602 24.55 24.61 32.22
C LEU A 602 24.57 23.87 33.57
N ALA A 603 24.45 22.53 33.57
CA ALA A 603 24.43 21.76 34.81
C ALA A 603 25.75 21.97 35.61
N PRO A 604 25.69 22.02 36.97
CA PRO A 604 26.90 22.18 37.79
C PRO A 604 27.93 21.05 37.61
N THR A 605 27.47 19.89 37.15
CA THR A 605 28.28 18.69 36.85
C THR A 605 28.83 18.65 35.43
N SER A 606 28.61 19.72 34.65
CA SER A 606 29.05 19.83 33.26
C SER A 606 30.57 19.86 33.16
N GLN A 607 31.13 18.99 32.30
CA GLN A 607 32.56 18.90 32.00
C GLN A 607 33.03 19.99 31.01
N TYR A 608 32.13 20.84 30.53
CA TYR A 608 32.42 21.89 29.56
C TYR A 608 32.91 23.17 30.25
N GLY A 609 33.91 23.84 29.64
CA GLY A 609 34.51 25.07 30.16
C GLY A 609 33.55 26.27 30.14
N ASP A 610 33.95 27.34 30.83
CA ASP A 610 33.10 28.53 31.04
C ASP A 610 32.72 29.22 29.72
N ASP A 611 33.57 29.20 28.70
CA ASP A 611 33.29 29.73 27.37
C ASP A 611 32.01 29.13 26.73
N VAL A 612 31.79 27.82 26.91
CA VAL A 612 30.59 27.13 26.38
C VAL A 612 29.36 27.56 27.18
N ARG A 613 29.49 27.74 28.49
CA ARG A 613 28.39 28.20 29.35
C ARG A 613 28.01 29.64 29.02
N GLU A 614 28.99 30.53 28.82
CA GLU A 614 28.74 31.91 28.40
C GLU A 614 28.05 31.98 27.04
N ALA A 615 28.45 31.14 26.07
CA ALA A 615 27.78 31.06 24.77
C ALA A 615 26.32 30.59 24.88
N VAL A 616 26.02 29.65 25.78
CA VAL A 616 24.64 29.21 26.06
C VAL A 616 23.83 30.33 26.75
N LEU A 617 24.42 31.02 27.73
CA LEU A 617 23.76 32.14 28.41
C LEU A 617 23.47 33.29 27.44
N THR A 618 24.40 33.57 26.53
CA THR A 618 24.23 34.57 25.45
C THR A 618 23.06 34.18 24.53
N LEU A 619 22.95 32.89 24.16
CA LEU A 619 21.85 32.40 23.34
C LEU A 619 20.50 32.60 24.05
N LEU A 620 20.42 32.26 25.34
CA LEU A 620 19.22 32.46 26.14
C LEU A 620 18.87 33.94 26.29
N GLN A 621 19.85 34.79 26.57
CA GLN A 621 19.65 36.24 26.66
C GLN A 621 19.08 36.80 25.35
N ASN A 622 19.69 36.46 24.22
CA ASN A 622 19.25 36.92 22.90
C ASN A 622 17.85 36.42 22.54
N ALA A 623 17.56 35.15 22.80
CA ALA A 623 16.25 34.57 22.50
C ALA A 623 15.13 35.12 23.40
N VAL A 624 15.40 35.37 24.69
CA VAL A 624 14.43 35.91 25.65
C VAL A 624 14.14 37.39 25.40
N HIS A 625 15.16 38.20 25.05
CA HIS A 625 15.03 39.66 24.91
C HIS A 625 14.07 40.08 23.78
N LYS A 626 13.89 39.24 22.74
CA LYS A 626 13.02 39.55 21.59
C LYS A 626 11.56 39.09 21.73
N ARG A 627 11.28 37.90 22.31
CA ARG A 627 9.92 37.33 22.34
C ARG A 627 9.12 37.61 23.60
N PHE A 628 9.75 37.72 24.78
CA PHE A 628 8.98 37.92 26.02
C PHE A 628 8.43 39.35 26.19
N LEU A 629 8.94 40.32 25.42
CA LEU A 629 8.54 41.74 25.50
C LEU A 629 7.60 42.21 24.39
N LYS A 630 7.32 41.38 23.37
CA LYS A 630 6.25 41.66 22.40
C LYS A 630 4.96 40.98 22.86
N VAL A 631 4.01 41.79 23.33
CA VAL A 631 2.72 41.37 23.94
C VAL A 631 1.79 40.58 22.99
N GLN A 632 2.12 40.44 21.70
CA GLN A 632 1.21 39.86 20.70
C GLN A 632 1.25 38.32 20.58
N ASP A 633 2.26 37.64 21.14
CA ASP A 633 2.40 36.19 20.98
C ASP A 633 1.83 35.35 22.15
N TRP A 634 1.01 35.96 23.03
CA TRP A 634 0.41 35.29 24.19
C TRP A 634 -0.95 34.63 23.91
N ASN A 635 -1.32 34.45 22.65
CA ASN A 635 -2.47 33.64 22.26
C ASN A 635 -1.96 32.33 21.61
N PHE A 636 -1.44 31.42 22.45
CA PHE A 636 -1.16 30.03 22.11
C PHE A 636 -2.26 29.12 22.64
#